data_AF-A0A943BVE3-F1
#
_entry.id   AF-A0A943BVE3-F1
#
_cell.length_a   1.000
_cell.length_b   1.000
_cell.length_c   1.000
_cell.angle_alpha   90.00
_cell.angle_beta   90.00
_cell.angle_gamma   90.00
#
_symmetry.space_group_name_H-M   'P 1'
#
loop_
_entity.id
_entity.type
_entity.pdbx_description
1 polymer ?
#
loop_
_entity_poly.entity_id
_entity_poly.type
_entity_poly.pdbx_seq_one_letter_code
_entity_poly.pdbx_strand_id
1 'polypeptide(L)'
;MKKSFLKKVLAAAMAVLMISSCVPLAAVAADEEVNYSSAIAAYKQKMSEAAASKTVYKNMAESYTYYMAAVKYNDGYDTSDANKALADKLAPATETTFAESNKYTGPETLSDLISEWKLGSDTIPTSYYNDMLSQPDLTVYLDGGNTHSAATGFTTRSFVWLYDGDDNNKPTAPINAKAIHTGSGLFAASAIYLICLFKNPGTDGGDFTLGDGSDTAYWHFANGGSANNFYTSTQYGDVYSIDKSDISHSISMPKNNTNKWYYGSNYMVYTGDSSSFGDNYYVTSNKEFGSRTYYSSAQAQNKVTCQQIYIINYAAVKNALADAMGSLTNIGNYTESSVSSFLGYIDALTSQKYTFGLQNGDNGALSTDSDTSTANTANKTLVENLANKLKTGVDNLAKAKLGLADRADVAAYLAAFKNAKANFANGNSVDSQNWTYSSWNAFVADYNKYSVIDPYNTVKSSETETVTMPQAISAYKALSPVANYEAYNAIVEAVKQQDMNAFTESYIKSNSSVYGLIGQYGTNASSITFNNGVANGVTETTPADGTASTAYVNVNGTVWKNATQTELDHYVGVVKSALTEALGDETGTKRNAYTVTVTEYTNDVAGTPVKTQKYFGDNFSVAGLDSTVAKIVVNGKEFPATDSFTVRIQSNTDIKVYKTDNASLAEKKAVQVQDIYGKSAQAYYLDSNATVVFNGNQFTSGSASYQAQEIGSYAFVKWQVNGKDVAPGATMAVSEIQTIKPVYKVSTEKTYNVTLDETAVEAVNTKNIYYDSKVVVKPADGAVAIAAKIGNAYYVVNYGAGEYTFYGCGDVNLYSVMPSGNGYTVKGESLDAATAEKVKEQKPFVWSVKDDNGTKLTTYSTFSNGTKIIEAGTMYYVSETAPSEESFKLGNEGVRSVAAKNPNAESSQYWLGITYGSKKLYTRAYVKYEATVNGTTVQVIDYGNIVSNAK
;
A
#
# COMPACT_ATOMS: atom_id res chain seq x y z
N MET A 1 -35.69 -43.78 24.20
CA MET A 1 -34.61 -42.99 23.54
C MET A 1 -35.00 -42.30 22.21
N LYS A 2 -36.27 -42.21 21.78
CA LYS A 2 -36.64 -41.54 20.51
C LYS A 2 -37.41 -40.21 20.61
N LYS A 3 -37.83 -39.76 21.81
CA LYS A 3 -38.59 -38.49 21.97
C LYS A 3 -37.76 -37.25 22.36
N SER A 4 -36.54 -37.44 22.88
CA SER A 4 -35.65 -36.34 23.30
C SER A 4 -34.88 -35.72 22.12
N PHE A 5 -34.48 -36.55 21.15
CA PHE A 5 -33.74 -36.10 19.97
C PHE A 5 -34.59 -35.24 19.02
N LEU A 6 -35.87 -35.59 18.84
CA LEU A 6 -36.78 -34.85 17.96
C LEU A 6 -37.11 -33.44 18.47
N LYS A 7 -37.16 -33.24 19.80
CA LYS A 7 -37.38 -31.91 20.40
C LYS A 7 -36.17 -30.99 20.26
N LYS A 8 -34.94 -31.52 20.27
CA LYS A 8 -33.72 -30.74 20.06
C LYS A 8 -33.53 -30.33 18.60
N VAL A 9 -33.90 -31.20 17.66
CA VAL A 9 -33.87 -30.88 16.22
C VAL A 9 -34.94 -29.86 15.84
N LEU A 10 -36.15 -29.93 16.41
CA LEU A 10 -37.22 -28.97 16.13
C LEU A 10 -36.95 -27.59 16.75
N ALA A 11 -36.32 -27.53 17.93
CA ALA A 11 -35.91 -26.28 18.55
C ALA A 11 -34.76 -25.60 17.78
N ALA A 12 -33.82 -26.38 17.22
CA ALA A 12 -32.77 -25.85 16.35
C ALA A 12 -33.33 -25.35 15.01
N ALA A 13 -34.30 -26.05 14.41
CA ALA A 13 -34.96 -25.61 13.18
C ALA A 13 -35.80 -24.33 13.38
N MET A 14 -36.48 -24.18 14.52
CA MET A 14 -37.22 -22.95 14.83
C MET A 14 -36.29 -21.78 15.18
N ALA A 15 -35.13 -22.01 15.78
CA ALA A 15 -34.13 -20.97 16.01
C ALA A 15 -33.50 -20.46 14.70
N VAL A 16 -33.28 -21.35 13.73
CA VAL A 16 -32.78 -20.97 12.39
C VAL A 16 -33.86 -20.22 11.58
N LEU A 17 -35.14 -20.59 11.72
CA LEU A 17 -36.26 -19.87 11.08
C LEU A 17 -36.53 -18.50 11.73
N MET A 18 -36.36 -18.34 13.05
CA MET A 18 -36.61 -17.06 13.74
C MET A 18 -35.46 -16.04 13.56
N ILE A 19 -34.25 -16.48 13.19
CA ILE A 19 -33.16 -15.59 12.80
C ILE A 19 -33.37 -15.07 11.35
N SER A 20 -34.17 -15.77 10.54
CA SER A 20 -34.50 -15.34 9.17
C SER A 20 -35.59 -14.27 9.06
N SER A 21 -36.30 -13.93 10.15
CA SER A 21 -37.46 -13.01 10.10
C SER A 21 -37.29 -11.68 10.83
N CYS A 22 -36.09 -11.32 11.30
CA CYS A 22 -35.84 -10.06 12.01
C CYS A 22 -34.51 -9.40 11.59
N VAL A 23 -34.45 -8.86 10.36
CA VAL A 23 -33.57 -7.73 10.03
C VAL A 23 -34.38 -6.72 9.21
N PRO A 24 -34.30 -5.40 9.51
CA PRO A 24 -35.16 -4.39 8.91
C PRO A 24 -34.90 -4.23 7.42
N LEU A 25 -36.01 -4.01 6.70
CA LEU A 25 -36.11 -3.66 5.30
C LEU A 25 -35.47 -2.27 5.04
N ALA A 26 -34.15 -2.21 5.02
CA ALA A 26 -33.36 -1.05 4.55
C ALA A 26 -31.93 -1.50 4.17
N ALA A 27 -31.81 -2.54 3.34
CA ALA A 27 -30.61 -2.78 2.56
C ALA A 27 -30.86 -2.23 1.16
N VAL A 28 -30.30 -1.06 0.89
CA VAL A 28 -30.05 -0.57 -0.47
C VAL A 28 -29.32 -1.70 -1.20
N ALA A 29 -29.81 -2.06 -2.38
CA ALA A 29 -29.24 -3.09 -3.24
C ALA A 29 -27.71 -2.93 -3.36
N ALA A 30 -26.97 -3.75 -2.63
CA ALA A 30 -25.61 -4.08 -2.99
C ALA A 30 -25.74 -5.20 -4.03
N ASP A 31 -25.42 -4.91 -5.28
CA ASP A 31 -25.26 -5.93 -6.31
C ASP A 31 -24.36 -7.04 -5.73
N GLU A 32 -24.84 -8.29 -5.73
CA GLU A 32 -23.97 -9.45 -5.51
C GLU A 32 -22.86 -9.37 -6.59
N GLU A 33 -21.65 -9.03 -6.16
CA GLU A 33 -20.48 -8.92 -7.01
C GLU A 33 -20.21 -10.30 -7.63
N VAL A 34 -20.66 -10.51 -8.88
CA VAL A 34 -20.54 -11.77 -9.61
C VAL A 34 -19.05 -12.14 -9.73
N ASN A 35 -18.62 -13.15 -8.99
CA ASN A 35 -17.25 -13.65 -8.97
C ASN A 35 -17.09 -14.85 -9.91
N TYR A 36 -16.31 -14.70 -10.99
CA TYR A 36 -16.10 -15.74 -12.01
C TYR A 36 -14.96 -16.72 -11.69
N SER A 37 -14.33 -16.63 -10.51
CA SER A 37 -13.13 -17.41 -10.16
C SER A 37 -13.30 -18.93 -10.35
N SER A 38 -14.47 -19.48 -10.04
CA SER A 38 -14.76 -20.91 -10.22
C SER A 38 -14.82 -21.32 -11.70
N ALA A 39 -15.44 -20.50 -12.55
CA ALA A 39 -15.53 -20.76 -14.00
C ALA A 39 -14.15 -20.63 -14.68
N ILE A 40 -13.35 -19.65 -14.26
CA ILE A 40 -11.96 -19.45 -14.72
C ILE A 40 -11.09 -20.67 -14.36
N ALA A 41 -11.22 -21.19 -13.13
CA ALA A 41 -10.48 -22.36 -12.69
C ALA A 41 -10.87 -23.63 -13.47
N ALA A 42 -12.17 -23.84 -13.68
CA ALA A 42 -12.69 -24.97 -14.45
C ALA A 42 -12.17 -24.96 -15.90
N TYR A 43 -12.18 -23.79 -16.56
CA TYR A 43 -11.63 -23.65 -17.91
C TYR A 43 -10.14 -24.03 -17.98
N LYS A 44 -9.30 -23.49 -17.07
CA LYS A 44 -7.85 -23.80 -17.02
C LYS A 44 -7.59 -25.28 -16.79
N GLN A 45 -8.39 -25.91 -15.93
CA GLN A 45 -8.30 -27.35 -15.68
C GLN A 45 -8.60 -28.14 -16.95
N LYS A 46 -9.71 -27.84 -17.64
CA LYS A 46 -10.10 -28.54 -18.88
C LYS A 46 -9.07 -28.40 -20.00
N MET A 47 -8.47 -27.23 -20.15
CA MET A 47 -7.37 -26.99 -21.09
C MET A 47 -6.13 -27.84 -20.76
N SER A 48 -5.82 -28.00 -19.47
CA SER A 48 -4.71 -28.84 -19.03
C SER A 48 -5.01 -30.33 -19.22
N GLU A 49 -6.24 -30.77 -18.99
CA GLU A 49 -6.71 -32.15 -19.26
C GLU A 49 -6.63 -32.47 -20.77
N ALA A 50 -7.05 -31.54 -21.62
CA ALA A 50 -6.92 -31.64 -23.08
C ALA A 50 -5.45 -31.73 -23.51
N ALA A 51 -4.58 -30.89 -22.93
CA ALA A 51 -3.12 -30.90 -23.17
C ALA A 51 -2.49 -32.26 -22.83
N ALA A 52 -2.79 -32.78 -21.63
CA ALA A 52 -2.23 -34.03 -21.12
C ALA A 52 -2.66 -35.25 -21.95
N SER A 53 -3.93 -35.26 -22.39
CA SER A 53 -4.49 -36.34 -23.21
C SER A 53 -4.22 -36.17 -24.71
N LYS A 54 -3.65 -35.04 -25.14
CA LYS A 54 -3.54 -34.61 -26.54
C LYS A 54 -4.90 -34.62 -27.28
N THR A 55 -5.98 -34.41 -26.55
CA THR A 55 -7.34 -34.38 -27.11
C THR A 55 -7.64 -32.99 -27.65
N VAL A 56 -8.10 -32.93 -28.89
CA VAL A 56 -8.44 -31.69 -29.59
C VAL A 56 -9.97 -31.55 -29.62
N TYR A 57 -10.46 -30.34 -29.34
CA TYR A 57 -11.89 -30.02 -29.34
C TYR A 57 -12.18 -28.94 -30.39
N LYS A 58 -13.44 -28.88 -30.84
CA LYS A 58 -13.94 -27.81 -31.72
C LYS A 58 -14.27 -26.55 -30.89
N ASN A 59 -14.13 -25.36 -31.50
CA ASN A 59 -14.51 -24.05 -30.95
C ASN A 59 -13.70 -23.59 -29.72
N MET A 60 -12.43 -23.98 -29.62
CA MET A 60 -11.58 -23.61 -28.48
C MET A 60 -11.30 -22.10 -28.41
N ALA A 61 -11.23 -21.40 -29.56
CA ALA A 61 -10.96 -19.96 -29.61
C ALA A 61 -12.12 -19.12 -29.07
N GLU A 62 -13.35 -19.52 -29.36
CA GLU A 62 -14.55 -18.85 -28.85
C GLU A 62 -14.63 -18.97 -27.32
N SER A 63 -14.41 -20.19 -26.80
CA SER A 63 -14.36 -20.45 -25.37
C SER A 63 -13.29 -19.61 -24.66
N TYR A 64 -12.12 -19.45 -25.28
CA TYR A 64 -11.05 -18.58 -24.77
C TYR A 64 -11.45 -17.10 -24.70
N THR A 65 -12.26 -16.63 -25.65
CA THR A 65 -12.78 -15.25 -25.63
C THR A 65 -13.62 -15.00 -24.39
N TYR A 66 -14.52 -15.94 -24.04
CA TYR A 66 -15.31 -15.86 -22.82
C TYR A 66 -14.44 -15.97 -21.55
N TYR A 67 -13.40 -16.80 -21.59
CA TYR A 67 -12.43 -16.92 -20.50
C TYR A 67 -11.72 -15.58 -20.24
N MET A 68 -11.27 -14.91 -21.29
CA MET A 68 -10.60 -13.62 -21.16
C MET A 68 -11.53 -12.51 -20.67
N ALA A 69 -12.78 -12.48 -21.10
CA ALA A 69 -13.79 -11.56 -20.58
C ALA A 69 -14.01 -11.76 -19.07
N ALA A 70 -14.15 -13.01 -18.62
CA ALA A 70 -14.29 -13.35 -17.22
C ALA A 70 -13.07 -12.97 -16.38
N VAL A 71 -11.85 -13.18 -16.89
CA VAL A 71 -10.61 -12.73 -16.23
C VAL A 71 -10.60 -11.21 -16.08
N LYS A 72 -10.88 -10.45 -17.14
CA LYS A 72 -10.92 -8.97 -17.12
C LYS A 72 -11.96 -8.44 -16.13
N TYR A 73 -13.13 -9.07 -16.05
CA TYR A 73 -14.18 -8.70 -15.11
C TYR A 73 -13.78 -9.02 -13.67
N ASN A 74 -13.31 -10.25 -13.41
CA ASN A 74 -12.88 -10.71 -12.08
C ASN A 74 -11.67 -9.91 -11.54
N ASP A 75 -10.84 -9.38 -12.43
CA ASP A 75 -9.72 -8.50 -12.08
C ASP A 75 -10.10 -7.02 -11.94
N GLY A 76 -11.36 -6.65 -12.21
CA GLY A 76 -11.87 -5.27 -12.09
C GLY A 76 -11.32 -4.30 -13.14
N TYR A 77 -10.87 -4.84 -14.28
CA TYR A 77 -10.25 -4.10 -15.39
C TYR A 77 -11.29 -3.57 -16.38
N ASP A 78 -12.23 -4.42 -16.80
CA ASP A 78 -13.36 -4.05 -17.66
C ASP A 78 -14.65 -4.65 -17.08
N THR A 79 -15.40 -3.82 -16.37
CA THR A 79 -16.66 -4.19 -15.74
C THR A 79 -17.87 -3.70 -16.56
N SER A 80 -17.67 -3.41 -17.85
CA SER A 80 -18.77 -3.00 -18.73
C SER A 80 -19.80 -4.11 -18.89
N ASP A 81 -21.07 -3.73 -19.11
CA ASP A 81 -22.15 -4.70 -19.35
C ASP A 81 -21.85 -5.62 -20.56
N ALA A 82 -21.16 -5.09 -21.57
CA ALA A 82 -20.72 -5.87 -22.72
C ALA A 82 -19.70 -6.95 -22.33
N ASN A 83 -18.70 -6.60 -21.52
CA ASN A 83 -17.70 -7.58 -21.05
C ASN A 83 -18.31 -8.57 -20.05
N LYS A 84 -19.24 -8.12 -19.20
CA LYS A 84 -20.01 -8.99 -18.30
C LYS A 84 -20.82 -10.03 -19.08
N ALA A 85 -21.54 -9.61 -20.12
CA ALA A 85 -22.35 -10.50 -20.94
C ALA A 85 -21.53 -11.58 -21.67
N LEU A 86 -20.26 -11.31 -21.97
CA LEU A 86 -19.31 -12.30 -22.47
C LEU A 86 -18.80 -13.22 -21.35
N ALA A 87 -18.46 -12.68 -20.19
CA ALA A 87 -18.00 -13.44 -19.03
C ALA A 87 -19.07 -14.45 -18.53
N ASP A 88 -20.34 -14.04 -18.53
CA ASP A 88 -21.49 -14.88 -18.15
C ASP A 88 -21.63 -16.14 -19.04
N LYS A 89 -21.03 -16.14 -20.25
CA LYS A 89 -21.03 -17.29 -21.16
C LYS A 89 -19.91 -18.30 -20.88
N LEU A 90 -18.93 -18.00 -20.02
CA LEU A 90 -17.76 -18.87 -19.82
C LEU A 90 -18.14 -20.26 -19.29
N ALA A 91 -18.97 -20.33 -18.26
CA ALA A 91 -19.37 -21.60 -17.65
C ALA A 91 -20.09 -22.53 -18.67
N PRO A 92 -21.16 -22.10 -19.36
CA PRO A 92 -21.81 -22.95 -20.35
C PRO A 92 -20.92 -23.24 -21.57
N ALA A 93 -20.06 -22.31 -22.00
CA ALA A 93 -19.13 -22.53 -23.10
C ALA A 93 -18.05 -23.55 -22.75
N THR A 94 -17.56 -23.56 -21.51
CA THR A 94 -16.58 -24.55 -21.01
C THR A 94 -17.18 -25.95 -21.09
N GLU A 95 -18.36 -26.17 -20.52
CA GLU A 95 -19.03 -27.48 -20.58
C GLU A 95 -19.29 -27.93 -22.02
N THR A 96 -19.71 -27.00 -22.88
CA THR A 96 -20.00 -27.31 -24.30
C THR A 96 -18.72 -27.65 -25.07
N THR A 97 -17.66 -26.84 -24.96
CA THR A 97 -16.41 -27.01 -25.73
C THR A 97 -15.74 -28.35 -25.40
N PHE A 98 -15.69 -28.72 -24.13
CA PHE A 98 -15.03 -29.93 -23.66
C PHE A 98 -15.96 -31.14 -23.53
N ALA A 99 -17.18 -31.06 -24.06
CA ALA A 99 -18.08 -32.21 -24.15
C ALA A 99 -17.55 -33.25 -25.15
N GLU A 100 -17.83 -34.54 -24.91
CA GLU A 100 -17.41 -35.64 -25.80
C GLU A 100 -17.95 -35.45 -27.23
N SER A 101 -19.13 -34.82 -27.39
CA SER A 101 -19.71 -34.52 -28.71
C SER A 101 -18.93 -33.48 -29.54
N ASN A 102 -18.07 -32.66 -28.89
CA ASN A 102 -17.25 -31.65 -29.56
C ASN A 102 -15.79 -32.07 -29.73
N LYS A 103 -15.43 -33.27 -29.26
CA LYS A 103 -14.12 -33.87 -29.52
C LYS A 103 -13.92 -34.08 -31.01
N TYR A 104 -12.76 -33.68 -31.51
CA TYR A 104 -12.40 -33.88 -32.91
C TYR A 104 -11.71 -35.24 -33.09
N THR A 105 -12.36 -36.17 -33.78
CA THR A 105 -11.86 -37.53 -34.03
C THR A 105 -11.16 -37.67 -35.39
N GLY A 106 -11.40 -36.75 -36.31
CA GLY A 106 -10.90 -36.80 -37.69
C GLY A 106 -11.91 -36.17 -38.65
N PRO A 107 -11.55 -36.08 -39.93
CA PRO A 107 -12.47 -35.61 -40.95
C PRO A 107 -13.58 -36.63 -41.23
N GLU A 108 -14.73 -36.16 -41.68
CA GLU A 108 -15.83 -37.02 -42.12
C GLU A 108 -15.43 -37.81 -43.36
N THR A 109 -15.66 -39.12 -43.32
CA THR A 109 -15.47 -40.01 -44.47
C THR A 109 -16.80 -40.31 -45.14
N LEU A 110 -16.76 -40.91 -46.33
CA LEU A 110 -17.94 -41.40 -47.04
C LEU A 110 -18.75 -42.36 -46.15
N SER A 111 -18.08 -43.25 -45.42
CA SER A 111 -18.75 -44.19 -44.50
C SER A 111 -19.49 -43.50 -43.35
N ASP A 112 -19.05 -42.32 -42.91
CA ASP A 112 -19.72 -41.58 -41.84
C ASP A 112 -20.94 -40.82 -42.35
N LEU A 113 -20.93 -40.44 -43.63
CA LEU A 113 -21.96 -39.61 -44.25
C LEU A 113 -23.12 -40.42 -44.83
N ILE A 114 -22.89 -41.69 -45.19
CA ILE A 114 -23.94 -42.55 -45.77
C ILE A 114 -24.01 -43.90 -45.03
N SER A 115 -25.21 -44.26 -44.57
CA SER A 115 -25.44 -45.49 -43.80
C SER A 115 -25.40 -46.76 -44.65
N GLU A 116 -25.70 -46.65 -45.95
CA GLU A 116 -25.67 -47.74 -46.92
C GLU A 116 -25.31 -47.18 -48.30
N TRP A 117 -24.14 -47.51 -48.82
CA TRP A 117 -23.87 -47.23 -50.23
C TRP A 117 -24.54 -48.29 -51.11
N LYS A 118 -25.36 -47.84 -52.06
CA LYS A 118 -26.08 -48.71 -53.00
C LYS A 118 -25.65 -48.46 -54.43
N LEU A 119 -25.55 -49.53 -55.20
CA LEU A 119 -25.44 -49.48 -56.64
C LEU A 119 -26.55 -50.34 -57.24
N GLY A 120 -27.59 -49.70 -57.77
CA GLY A 120 -28.84 -50.39 -58.10
C GLY A 120 -29.63 -50.77 -56.84
N SER A 121 -30.00 -52.04 -56.70
CA SER A 121 -30.76 -52.57 -55.56
C SER A 121 -29.89 -53.18 -54.44
N ASP A 122 -28.58 -53.33 -54.66
CA ASP A 122 -27.68 -54.06 -53.77
C ASP A 122 -26.85 -53.10 -52.89
N THR A 123 -26.74 -53.41 -51.61
CA THR A 123 -25.95 -52.65 -50.63
C THR A 123 -24.50 -53.15 -50.61
N ILE A 124 -23.54 -52.22 -50.66
CA ILE A 124 -22.11 -52.50 -50.53
C ILE A 124 -21.74 -52.46 -49.03
N PRO A 125 -20.99 -53.45 -48.49
CA PRO A 125 -20.53 -53.42 -47.10
C PRO A 125 -19.45 -52.36 -46.86
N THR A 126 -19.43 -51.75 -45.68
CA THR A 126 -18.51 -50.66 -45.31
C THR A 126 -17.03 -51.02 -45.41
N SER A 127 -16.66 -52.29 -45.19
CA SER A 127 -15.28 -52.78 -45.35
C SER A 127 -14.71 -52.57 -46.76
N TYR A 128 -15.57 -52.33 -47.76
CA TYR A 128 -15.19 -52.15 -49.15
C TYR A 128 -14.95 -50.67 -49.53
N TYR A 129 -15.35 -49.71 -48.70
CA TYR A 129 -15.18 -48.26 -48.96
C TYR A 129 -14.65 -47.49 -47.74
N ASN A 130 -13.72 -48.11 -47.03
CA ASN A 130 -13.08 -47.52 -45.85
C ASN A 130 -12.28 -46.26 -46.23
N ASP A 131 -12.43 -45.20 -45.44
CA ASP A 131 -11.69 -43.93 -45.58
C ASP A 131 -11.79 -43.27 -46.98
N MET A 132 -12.90 -43.47 -47.69
CA MET A 132 -13.18 -42.74 -48.94
C MET A 132 -13.63 -41.30 -48.68
N LEU A 133 -13.18 -40.35 -49.49
CA LEU A 133 -13.59 -38.93 -49.45
C LEU A 133 -14.46 -38.51 -50.64
N SER A 134 -14.60 -39.38 -51.64
CA SER A 134 -15.47 -39.20 -52.81
C SER A 134 -16.05 -40.54 -53.24
N GLN A 135 -17.19 -40.54 -53.94
CA GLN A 135 -17.71 -41.76 -54.57
C GLN A 135 -16.84 -42.15 -55.77
N PRO A 136 -16.43 -43.43 -55.91
CA PRO A 136 -15.79 -43.91 -57.13
C PRO A 136 -16.85 -44.24 -58.19
N ASP A 137 -16.57 -43.90 -59.45
CA ASP A 137 -17.43 -44.26 -60.58
C ASP A 137 -17.12 -45.70 -61.02
N LEU A 138 -18.11 -46.60 -60.93
CA LEU A 138 -17.95 -48.03 -61.17
C LEU A 138 -18.54 -48.49 -62.52
N THR A 139 -18.24 -47.75 -63.59
CA THR A 139 -18.72 -48.00 -64.96
C THR A 139 -17.88 -49.04 -65.72
N VAL A 140 -18.50 -49.82 -66.63
CA VAL A 140 -17.83 -50.85 -67.45
C VAL A 140 -18.06 -50.64 -68.93
N TYR A 141 -17.04 -50.96 -69.73
CA TYR A 141 -17.10 -50.91 -71.18
C TYR A 141 -16.73 -52.25 -71.82
N LEU A 142 -17.31 -52.50 -72.99
CA LEU A 142 -16.94 -53.60 -73.87
C LEU A 142 -16.01 -53.03 -74.93
N ASP A 143 -14.77 -53.50 -74.99
CA ASP A 143 -13.88 -53.15 -76.09
C ASP A 143 -14.05 -54.18 -77.21
N GLY A 144 -14.19 -53.72 -78.45
CA GLY A 144 -14.56 -54.56 -79.59
C GLY A 144 -13.67 -55.79 -79.74
N GLY A 145 -14.28 -56.97 -79.86
CA GLY A 145 -13.60 -58.24 -80.15
C GLY A 145 -13.82 -58.71 -81.58
N ASN A 146 -12.88 -59.50 -82.12
CA ASN A 146 -13.05 -60.25 -83.36
C ASN A 146 -13.42 -61.71 -83.04
N THR A 147 -13.66 -62.53 -84.07
CA THR A 147 -14.11 -63.93 -83.95
C THR A 147 -13.18 -64.86 -83.16
N HIS A 148 -11.97 -64.44 -82.78
CA HIS A 148 -10.98 -65.24 -82.06
C HIS A 148 -10.46 -64.57 -80.77
N SER A 149 -10.91 -63.35 -80.44
CA SER A 149 -10.52 -62.64 -79.21
C SER A 149 -11.55 -61.59 -78.79
N ALA A 150 -11.98 -61.60 -77.53
CA ALA A 150 -12.71 -60.48 -76.92
C ALA A 150 -11.86 -59.82 -75.83
N ALA A 151 -11.85 -58.48 -75.83
CA ALA A 151 -11.27 -57.68 -74.78
C ALA A 151 -12.40 -57.08 -73.93
N THR A 152 -12.46 -57.44 -72.65
CA THR A 152 -13.44 -56.92 -71.70
C THR A 152 -12.72 -56.10 -70.64
N GLY A 153 -13.25 -54.94 -70.23
CA GLY A 153 -12.57 -54.15 -69.21
C GLY A 153 -13.47 -53.26 -68.36
N PHE A 154 -13.01 -52.94 -67.16
CA PHE A 154 -13.63 -51.93 -66.32
C PHE A 154 -12.71 -50.73 -66.13
N THR A 155 -13.30 -49.54 -66.13
CA THR A 155 -12.60 -48.32 -65.79
C THR A 155 -13.22 -47.72 -64.55
N THR A 156 -12.45 -47.60 -63.47
CA THR A 156 -12.88 -46.75 -62.36
C THR A 156 -12.43 -45.33 -62.65
N ARG A 157 -13.34 -44.34 -62.53
CA ARG A 157 -12.92 -42.93 -62.63
C ARG A 157 -12.16 -42.51 -61.39
N SER A 158 -11.57 -41.32 -61.42
CA SER A 158 -10.88 -40.73 -60.29
C SER A 158 -11.73 -40.73 -59.02
N PHE A 159 -11.10 -41.05 -57.90
CA PHE A 159 -11.67 -40.92 -56.58
C PHE A 159 -10.58 -40.52 -55.57
N VAL A 160 -11.02 -40.12 -54.38
CA VAL A 160 -10.16 -39.63 -53.30
C VAL A 160 -10.27 -40.53 -52.07
N TRP A 161 -9.13 -40.92 -51.51
CA TRP A 161 -8.98 -41.57 -50.21
C TRP A 161 -8.40 -40.62 -49.17
N LEU A 162 -8.67 -40.90 -47.91
CA LEU A 162 -8.01 -40.33 -46.74
C LEU A 162 -7.00 -41.34 -46.20
N TYR A 163 -5.77 -40.92 -45.96
CA TYR A 163 -4.82 -41.70 -45.15
C TYR A 163 -4.73 -41.05 -43.76
N ASP A 164 -5.16 -41.78 -42.73
CA ASP A 164 -5.27 -41.31 -41.35
C ASP A 164 -3.96 -41.45 -40.53
N GLY A 165 -2.95 -42.09 -41.12
CA GLY A 165 -1.65 -42.36 -40.50
C GLY A 165 -1.57 -43.67 -39.70
N ASP A 166 -2.63 -44.48 -39.64
CA ASP A 166 -2.58 -45.81 -39.04
C ASP A 166 -2.27 -46.86 -40.11
N ASP A 167 -1.09 -47.45 -40.04
CA ASP A 167 -0.68 -48.48 -40.99
C ASP A 167 -1.47 -49.79 -40.86
N ASN A 168 -2.30 -49.95 -39.82
CA ASN A 168 -3.19 -51.10 -39.67
C ASN A 168 -4.62 -50.82 -40.18
N ASN A 169 -4.98 -49.56 -40.44
CA ASN A 169 -6.28 -49.16 -40.98
C ASN A 169 -6.10 -48.65 -42.42
N LYS A 170 -6.09 -49.56 -43.39
CA LYS A 170 -5.82 -49.20 -44.78
C LYS A 170 -7.09 -48.74 -45.51
N PRO A 171 -7.04 -47.64 -46.29
CA PRO A 171 -8.15 -47.19 -47.12
C PRO A 171 -8.56 -48.23 -48.16
N THR A 172 -9.88 -48.37 -48.38
CA THR A 172 -10.43 -49.33 -49.35
C THR A 172 -11.44 -48.69 -50.32
N ALA A 173 -11.56 -49.22 -51.53
CA ALA A 173 -12.54 -48.77 -52.53
C ALA A 173 -13.10 -49.95 -53.30
N PRO A 174 -14.41 -50.03 -53.55
CA PRO A 174 -14.99 -51.21 -54.15
C PRO A 174 -14.71 -51.28 -55.65
N ILE A 175 -14.72 -52.52 -56.14
CA ILE A 175 -14.60 -52.89 -57.55
C ILE A 175 -15.78 -53.80 -57.90
N ASN A 176 -16.36 -53.56 -59.09
CA ASN A 176 -17.45 -54.38 -59.62
C ASN A 176 -16.96 -55.50 -60.54
N ALA A 177 -17.70 -56.60 -60.56
CA ALA A 177 -17.57 -57.68 -61.53
C ALA A 177 -18.87 -57.89 -62.33
N LYS A 178 -18.79 -58.41 -63.56
CA LYS A 178 -19.96 -58.76 -64.39
C LYS A 178 -19.70 -60.01 -65.22
N ALA A 179 -20.71 -60.87 -65.35
CA ALA A 179 -20.67 -61.95 -66.36
C ALA A 179 -21.50 -61.54 -67.58
N ILE A 180 -20.92 -61.56 -68.79
CA ILE A 180 -21.62 -61.24 -70.05
C ILE A 180 -21.79 -62.49 -70.92
N HIS A 181 -23.01 -62.67 -71.44
CA HIS A 181 -23.33 -63.69 -72.44
C HIS A 181 -23.85 -63.01 -73.70
N THR A 182 -23.08 -63.05 -74.79
CA THR A 182 -23.51 -62.53 -76.09
C THR A 182 -24.07 -63.67 -76.94
N GLY A 183 -25.39 -63.67 -77.14
CA GLY A 183 -26.06 -64.63 -78.02
C GLY A 183 -25.99 -64.21 -79.49
N SER A 184 -25.73 -65.19 -80.37
CA SER A 184 -25.81 -65.20 -81.85
C SER A 184 -24.63 -64.62 -82.65
N GLY A 185 -23.67 -65.50 -82.95
CA GLY A 185 -22.60 -65.38 -83.94
C GLY A 185 -21.92 -66.75 -84.11
N LEU A 186 -21.30 -67.04 -85.26
CA LEU A 186 -20.94 -68.37 -85.83
C LEU A 186 -20.06 -69.35 -85.01
N PHE A 187 -19.86 -69.12 -83.71
CA PHE A 187 -19.36 -70.09 -82.73
C PHE A 187 -20.40 -70.27 -81.61
N ALA A 188 -21.59 -70.73 -82.01
CA ALA A 188 -22.69 -71.12 -81.13
C ALA A 188 -22.35 -72.42 -80.36
N ALA A 189 -21.44 -72.31 -79.40
CA ALA A 189 -21.30 -73.18 -78.25
C ALA A 189 -20.63 -72.38 -77.12
N SER A 190 -21.45 -71.78 -76.24
CA SER A 190 -21.08 -71.44 -74.85
C SER A 190 -19.78 -70.63 -74.60
N ALA A 191 -19.64 -69.44 -75.20
CA ALA A 191 -18.61 -68.48 -74.77
C ALA A 191 -19.16 -67.58 -73.66
N ILE A 192 -18.82 -67.90 -72.41
CA ILE A 192 -19.05 -67.02 -71.25
C ILE A 192 -17.87 -66.05 -71.17
N TYR A 193 -18.12 -64.75 -71.33
CA TYR A 193 -17.11 -63.73 -71.03
C TYR A 193 -17.20 -63.38 -69.55
N LEU A 194 -16.23 -63.89 -68.78
CA LEU A 194 -16.06 -63.54 -67.37
C LEU A 194 -15.37 -62.18 -67.28
N ILE A 195 -16.12 -61.14 -66.90
CA ILE A 195 -15.55 -59.84 -66.54
C ILE A 195 -15.35 -59.86 -65.02
N CYS A 196 -14.17 -60.36 -64.63
CA CYS A 196 -13.54 -60.33 -63.30
C CYS A 196 -14.05 -61.36 -62.25
N LEU A 197 -13.13 -62.09 -61.61
CA LEU A 197 -13.37 -62.94 -60.42
C LEU A 197 -12.21 -62.80 -59.44
N PHE A 198 -12.50 -62.59 -58.15
CA PHE A 198 -11.54 -62.76 -57.03
C PHE A 198 -12.23 -63.40 -55.80
N LYS A 199 -11.41 -63.99 -54.91
CA LYS A 199 -11.64 -65.21 -54.08
C LYS A 199 -12.20 -64.96 -52.66
N ASN A 200 -12.88 -66.00 -52.14
CA ASN A 200 -13.38 -66.23 -50.77
C ASN A 200 -12.27 -66.29 -49.68
N PRO A 201 -12.38 -65.58 -48.55
CA PRO A 201 -11.50 -65.77 -47.39
C PRO A 201 -11.93 -67.02 -46.60
N GLY A 202 -11.08 -68.05 -46.62
CA GLY A 202 -11.14 -69.18 -45.68
C GLY A 202 -9.97 -69.08 -44.70
N THR A 203 -10.15 -69.66 -43.51
CA THR A 203 -9.48 -69.43 -42.19
C THR A 203 -7.96 -69.23 -42.10
N ASP A 204 -7.17 -69.31 -43.17
CA ASP A 204 -5.69 -69.16 -43.12
C ASP A 204 -5.08 -68.34 -44.30
N GLY A 205 -5.84 -67.55 -45.07
CA GLY A 205 -5.30 -66.79 -46.22
C GLY A 205 -5.83 -65.36 -46.33
N GLY A 206 -4.94 -64.38 -46.24
CA GLY A 206 -5.24 -62.94 -46.18
C GLY A 206 -5.73 -62.26 -47.47
N ASP A 207 -6.00 -60.96 -47.34
CA ASP A 207 -6.49 -60.04 -48.37
C ASP A 207 -5.57 -59.94 -49.61
N PHE A 208 -6.14 -59.53 -50.75
CA PHE A 208 -5.36 -59.26 -51.96
C PHE A 208 -4.59 -57.93 -51.81
N THR A 209 -3.29 -58.01 -51.59
CA THR A 209 -2.40 -56.86 -51.41
C THR A 209 -1.71 -56.46 -52.73
N LEU A 210 -1.90 -55.22 -53.18
CA LEU A 210 -1.23 -54.66 -54.36
C LEU A 210 0.20 -54.16 -54.01
N GLY A 211 1.24 -54.83 -54.49
CA GLY A 211 2.64 -54.40 -54.33
C GLY A 211 3.05 -53.27 -55.30
N ASP A 212 4.11 -52.53 -54.95
CA ASP A 212 4.60 -51.31 -55.62
C ASP A 212 5.38 -51.52 -56.94
N GLY A 213 5.39 -52.73 -57.50
CA GLY A 213 6.27 -53.10 -58.60
C GLY A 213 5.97 -52.41 -59.94
N SER A 214 6.99 -51.78 -60.50
CA SER A 214 7.03 -51.00 -61.74
C SER A 214 7.02 -51.81 -63.04
N ASP A 215 6.43 -53.01 -63.09
CA ASP A 215 6.45 -53.84 -64.30
C ASP A 215 5.04 -54.28 -64.72
N THR A 216 4.82 -54.27 -66.04
CA THR A 216 3.63 -54.81 -66.71
C THR A 216 3.43 -56.30 -66.37
N ALA A 217 2.85 -56.59 -65.22
CA ALA A 217 2.54 -57.93 -64.78
C ALA A 217 1.21 -58.38 -65.41
N TYR A 218 1.29 -59.04 -66.57
CA TYR A 218 0.22 -59.91 -67.02
C TYR A 218 0.17 -61.13 -66.08
N TRP A 219 -0.98 -61.41 -65.48
CA TRP A 219 -1.16 -62.61 -64.67
C TRP A 219 -1.18 -63.84 -65.58
N HIS A 220 -0.16 -64.70 -65.44
CA HIS A 220 -0.18 -66.07 -65.94
C HIS A 220 -0.47 -66.99 -64.76
N PHE A 221 -1.52 -67.80 -64.82
CA PHE A 221 -1.70 -68.90 -63.87
C PHE A 221 -0.66 -69.97 -64.19
N ALA A 222 0.40 -70.05 -63.39
CA ALA A 222 1.45 -71.06 -63.53
C ALA A 222 0.95 -72.44 -63.04
N ASN A 223 1.36 -73.50 -63.75
CA ASN A 223 1.13 -74.88 -63.36
C ASN A 223 1.63 -75.17 -61.94
N GLY A 224 0.83 -75.94 -61.18
CA GLY A 224 1.29 -76.59 -59.97
C GLY A 224 1.04 -75.81 -58.69
N GLY A 225 -0.22 -75.80 -58.24
CA GLY A 225 -0.60 -75.39 -56.90
C GLY A 225 -2.10 -75.62 -56.69
N SER A 226 -2.46 -76.58 -55.83
CA SER A 226 -3.85 -76.82 -55.46
C SER A 226 -4.41 -75.62 -54.68
N ALA A 227 -5.42 -74.95 -55.20
CA ALA A 227 -6.20 -73.98 -54.43
C ALA A 227 -7.66 -74.45 -54.38
N ASN A 228 -7.96 -75.26 -53.36
CA ASN A 228 -9.29 -75.25 -52.76
C ASN A 228 -9.64 -73.79 -52.37
N ASN A 229 -10.90 -73.40 -52.53
CA ASN A 229 -11.54 -72.13 -52.12
C ASN A 229 -11.83 -71.07 -53.18
N PHE A 230 -12.13 -71.42 -54.44
CA PHE A 230 -13.06 -70.59 -55.21
C PHE A 230 -14.48 -71.11 -54.98
N TYR A 231 -15.22 -70.48 -54.06
CA TYR A 231 -16.63 -70.78 -53.86
C TYR A 231 -17.47 -69.83 -54.72
N THR A 232 -18.12 -70.39 -55.73
CA THR A 232 -19.30 -69.80 -56.37
C THR A 232 -20.52 -70.25 -55.57
N SER A 233 -21.43 -69.34 -55.22
CA SER A 233 -22.65 -69.74 -54.52
C SER A 233 -23.67 -70.35 -55.49
N THR A 234 -23.93 -71.63 -55.25
CA THR A 234 -25.02 -72.52 -55.74
C THR A 234 -24.76 -73.39 -56.98
N GLN A 235 -24.46 -74.66 -56.64
CA GLN A 235 -24.66 -75.95 -57.34
C GLN A 235 -24.12 -76.13 -58.78
N TYR A 236 -23.10 -76.99 -58.84
CA TYR A 236 -22.58 -77.82 -59.95
C TYR A 236 -21.15 -77.48 -60.43
N GLY A 237 -20.22 -78.41 -60.13
CA GLY A 237 -19.07 -78.73 -60.99
C GLY A 237 -17.68 -78.53 -60.38
N ASP A 238 -16.98 -79.65 -60.16
CA ASP A 238 -15.56 -79.77 -59.79
C ASP A 238 -14.60 -79.39 -60.94
N VAL A 239 -13.35 -78.99 -60.65
CA VAL A 239 -12.23 -79.03 -61.61
C VAL A 239 -10.89 -79.42 -60.95
N TYR A 240 -10.20 -80.38 -61.58
CA TYR A 240 -8.87 -80.92 -61.29
C TYR A 240 -7.78 -80.48 -62.32
N SER A 241 -6.54 -80.32 -61.82
CA SER A 241 -5.12 -80.35 -62.33
C SER A 241 -4.72 -79.96 -63.78
N ILE A 242 -3.65 -79.18 -64.05
CA ILE A 242 -2.15 -79.34 -64.13
C ILE A 242 -1.61 -79.99 -65.42
N ASP A 243 -0.67 -79.27 -66.06
CA ASP A 243 0.27 -79.63 -67.14
C ASP A 243 -0.29 -80.20 -68.45
N LYS A 244 0.38 -79.75 -69.53
CA LYS A 244 0.39 -80.07 -70.97
C LYS A 244 -0.16 -81.42 -71.49
N SER A 245 -1.23 -81.95 -70.92
CA SER A 245 -2.09 -82.99 -71.45
C SER A 245 -3.53 -82.56 -71.21
N ASP A 246 -4.37 -82.66 -72.24
CA ASP A 246 -5.76 -82.21 -72.28
C ASP A 246 -6.52 -82.48 -70.98
N ILE A 247 -6.90 -81.41 -70.28
CA ILE A 247 -7.89 -81.47 -69.21
C ILE A 247 -8.98 -80.45 -69.52
N SER A 248 -10.05 -80.97 -70.11
CA SER A 248 -11.26 -80.28 -70.49
C SER A 248 -12.25 -80.30 -69.33
N HIS A 249 -12.42 -79.16 -68.66
CA HIS A 249 -13.57 -78.94 -67.77
C HIS A 249 -14.25 -77.61 -68.08
N SER A 250 -15.58 -77.68 -68.15
CA SER A 250 -16.46 -76.57 -68.51
C SER A 250 -17.00 -75.89 -67.25
N ILE A 251 -16.89 -74.56 -67.20
CA ILE A 251 -17.61 -73.75 -66.21
C ILE A 251 -19.06 -73.64 -66.70
N SER A 252 -19.98 -74.35 -66.06
CA SER A 252 -21.41 -74.21 -66.34
C SER A 252 -22.02 -73.13 -65.45
N MET A 253 -22.17 -71.91 -65.96
CA MET A 253 -23.08 -70.95 -65.34
C MET A 253 -24.53 -71.37 -65.63
N PRO A 254 -25.45 -71.30 -64.64
CA PRO A 254 -26.86 -71.49 -64.93
C PRO A 254 -27.28 -70.47 -65.99
N LYS A 255 -27.91 -70.94 -67.09
CA LYS A 255 -28.34 -70.15 -68.26
C LYS A 255 -29.07 -68.84 -67.92
N ASN A 256 -29.58 -68.72 -66.70
CA ASN A 256 -30.47 -67.67 -66.23
C ASN A 256 -29.75 -66.52 -65.46
N ASN A 257 -28.45 -66.64 -65.16
CA ASN A 257 -27.66 -65.62 -64.44
C ASN A 257 -26.67 -64.86 -65.35
N THR A 258 -26.95 -64.84 -66.64
CA THR A 258 -26.15 -64.11 -67.62
C THR A 258 -26.53 -62.62 -67.59
N ASN A 259 -25.54 -61.72 -67.68
CA ASN A 259 -25.68 -60.24 -67.60
C ASN A 259 -25.93 -59.62 -66.21
N LYS A 260 -25.68 -60.33 -65.09
CA LYS A 260 -25.80 -59.76 -63.73
C LYS A 260 -24.50 -59.08 -63.27
N TRP A 261 -24.64 -57.91 -62.64
CA TRP A 261 -23.59 -57.19 -61.92
C TRP A 261 -23.41 -57.76 -60.51
N TYR A 262 -22.17 -57.89 -60.07
CA TYR A 262 -21.80 -58.18 -58.68
C TYR A 262 -21.12 -56.94 -58.10
N TYR A 263 -21.95 -56.07 -57.52
CA TYR A 263 -21.53 -54.78 -56.98
C TYR A 263 -20.74 -54.97 -55.68
N GLY A 264 -19.61 -54.27 -55.54
CA GLY A 264 -18.76 -54.41 -54.35
C GLY A 264 -18.28 -55.84 -54.12
N SER A 265 -18.11 -56.63 -55.19
CA SER A 265 -17.67 -58.02 -55.10
C SER A 265 -16.21 -58.16 -54.63
N ASN A 266 -15.43 -57.08 -54.78
CA ASN A 266 -14.01 -56.96 -54.43
C ASN A 266 -13.70 -55.51 -54.07
N TYR A 267 -12.52 -55.24 -53.51
CA TYR A 267 -12.06 -53.89 -53.22
C TYR A 267 -10.56 -53.72 -53.50
N MET A 268 -10.16 -52.49 -53.79
CA MET A 268 -8.76 -52.04 -53.75
C MET A 268 -8.40 -51.68 -52.32
N VAL A 269 -7.15 -51.94 -51.95
CA VAL A 269 -6.55 -51.49 -50.69
C VAL A 269 -5.37 -50.58 -51.00
N TYR A 270 -5.27 -49.45 -50.31
CA TYR A 270 -4.05 -48.65 -50.33
C TYR A 270 -2.97 -49.32 -49.49
N THR A 271 -1.86 -49.69 -50.14
CA THR A 271 -0.74 -50.42 -49.50
C THR A 271 0.43 -49.54 -49.14
N GLY A 272 0.39 -48.26 -49.51
CA GLY A 272 1.40 -47.29 -49.12
C GLY A 272 1.37 -47.00 -47.61
N ASP A 273 2.44 -46.43 -47.14
CA ASP A 273 2.67 -46.04 -45.75
C ASP A 273 2.96 -44.54 -45.64
N SER A 274 3.26 -44.08 -44.43
CA SER A 274 3.60 -42.68 -44.16
C SER A 274 4.78 -42.16 -44.99
N SER A 275 5.74 -43.02 -45.38
CA SER A 275 6.90 -42.63 -46.19
C SER A 275 6.52 -42.30 -47.64
N SER A 276 5.39 -42.82 -48.12
CA SER A 276 4.91 -42.63 -49.50
C SER A 276 4.59 -41.16 -49.82
N PHE A 277 4.35 -40.33 -48.80
CA PHE A 277 3.95 -38.93 -48.97
C PHE A 277 5.13 -37.95 -48.97
N GLY A 278 6.22 -38.25 -48.25
CA GLY A 278 7.26 -37.26 -47.97
C GLY A 278 6.66 -35.97 -47.36
N ASP A 279 7.04 -34.81 -47.90
CA ASP A 279 6.50 -33.49 -47.49
C ASP A 279 5.15 -33.13 -48.16
N ASN A 280 4.58 -34.04 -48.95
CA ASN A 280 3.35 -33.77 -49.70
C ASN A 280 2.09 -34.05 -48.86
N TYR A 281 1.07 -33.24 -49.09
CA TYR A 281 -0.25 -33.38 -48.45
C TYR A 281 -1.23 -34.25 -49.25
N TYR A 282 -0.81 -34.69 -50.43
CA TYR A 282 -1.49 -35.71 -51.19
C TYR A 282 -0.50 -36.47 -52.06
N VAL A 283 -0.85 -37.69 -52.44
CA VAL A 283 -0.17 -38.45 -53.49
C VAL A 283 -1.18 -38.97 -54.49
N THR A 284 -0.68 -39.40 -55.63
CA THR A 284 -1.51 -39.88 -56.73
C THR A 284 -1.05 -41.26 -57.16
N SER A 285 -2.00 -42.15 -57.43
CA SER A 285 -1.75 -43.48 -57.99
C SER A 285 -2.63 -43.70 -59.21
N ASN A 286 -2.06 -44.19 -60.29
CA ASN A 286 -2.81 -44.73 -61.42
C ASN A 286 -2.38 -46.19 -61.59
N LYS A 287 -3.34 -47.08 -61.85
CA LYS A 287 -3.04 -48.51 -61.98
C LYS A 287 -3.83 -49.11 -63.12
N GLU A 288 -3.15 -49.95 -63.87
CA GLU A 288 -3.75 -50.79 -64.89
C GLU A 288 -3.43 -52.25 -64.54
N PHE A 289 -4.45 -53.10 -64.57
CA PHE A 289 -4.30 -54.54 -64.32
C PHE A 289 -4.86 -55.32 -65.50
N GLY A 290 -4.08 -56.25 -66.05
CA GLY A 290 -4.53 -57.13 -67.13
C GLY A 290 -4.55 -58.58 -66.68
N SER A 291 -5.61 -59.32 -66.99
CA SER A 291 -5.58 -60.80 -66.92
C SER A 291 -5.90 -61.40 -68.28
N ARG A 292 -5.32 -62.57 -68.58
CA ARG A 292 -5.59 -63.30 -69.81
C ARG A 292 -6.10 -64.69 -69.48
N THR A 293 -7.19 -65.09 -70.10
CA THR A 293 -7.73 -66.45 -70.03
C THR A 293 -7.59 -67.09 -71.40
N TYR A 294 -6.95 -68.24 -71.45
CA TYR A 294 -6.73 -68.99 -72.70
C TYR A 294 -7.70 -70.16 -72.80
N TYR A 295 -8.34 -70.30 -73.95
CA TYR A 295 -9.13 -71.46 -74.36
C TYR A 295 -8.43 -72.15 -75.55
N SER A 296 -8.76 -73.41 -75.83
CA SER A 296 -8.09 -74.24 -76.85
C SER A 296 -8.06 -73.65 -78.27
N SER A 297 -8.92 -72.66 -78.58
CA SER A 297 -8.97 -71.96 -79.88
C SER A 297 -9.24 -70.45 -79.78
N ALA A 298 -9.20 -69.85 -78.57
CA ALA A 298 -9.51 -68.43 -78.36
C ALA A 298 -8.83 -67.86 -77.11
N GLN A 299 -8.70 -66.53 -77.03
CA GLN A 299 -8.23 -65.83 -75.83
C GLN A 299 -9.23 -64.77 -75.37
N ALA A 300 -9.43 -64.65 -74.06
CA ALA A 300 -10.12 -63.51 -73.44
C ALA A 300 -9.11 -62.66 -72.69
N GLN A 301 -9.11 -61.35 -72.96
CA GLN A 301 -8.29 -60.38 -72.23
C GLN A 301 -9.20 -59.55 -71.34
N ASN A 302 -8.93 -59.53 -70.05
CA ASN A 302 -9.57 -58.65 -69.10
C ASN A 302 -8.63 -57.50 -68.74
N LYS A 303 -9.12 -56.27 -68.79
CA LYS A 303 -8.35 -55.08 -68.43
C LYS A 303 -9.09 -54.24 -67.39
N VAL A 304 -8.39 -53.91 -66.33
CA VAL A 304 -8.78 -52.95 -65.32
C VAL A 304 -7.97 -51.70 -65.54
N THR A 305 -8.61 -50.57 -65.74
CA THR A 305 -7.90 -49.28 -65.76
C THR A 305 -8.49 -48.39 -64.70
N CYS A 306 -7.72 -48.11 -63.67
CA CYS A 306 -8.07 -47.05 -62.74
C CYS A 306 -7.56 -45.72 -63.32
N GLN A 307 -8.45 -44.74 -63.43
CA GLN A 307 -8.02 -43.34 -63.62
C GLN A 307 -7.25 -42.86 -62.37
N GLN A 308 -6.91 -41.58 -62.31
CA GLN A 308 -6.08 -41.06 -61.22
C GLN A 308 -6.79 -41.18 -59.87
N ILE A 309 -6.22 -41.99 -58.97
CA ILE A 309 -6.61 -42.07 -57.56
C ILE A 309 -5.79 -41.03 -56.79
N TYR A 310 -6.47 -40.25 -55.95
CA TYR A 310 -5.84 -39.28 -55.07
C TYR A 310 -5.92 -39.77 -53.63
N ILE A 311 -4.85 -39.62 -52.87
CA ILE A 311 -4.81 -39.99 -51.46
C ILE A 311 -4.39 -38.75 -50.68
N ILE A 312 -5.27 -38.25 -49.80
CA ILE A 312 -5.04 -37.09 -48.93
C ILE A 312 -4.31 -37.54 -47.67
N ASN A 313 -3.21 -36.86 -47.33
CA ASN A 313 -2.43 -37.12 -46.12
C ASN A 313 -3.01 -36.36 -44.92
N TYR A 314 -3.84 -37.02 -44.10
CA TYR A 314 -4.33 -36.42 -42.86
C TYR A 314 -3.39 -36.63 -41.67
N ALA A 315 -2.48 -37.61 -41.73
CA ALA A 315 -1.51 -37.87 -40.67
C ALA A 315 -0.70 -36.62 -40.29
N ALA A 316 -0.29 -35.81 -41.27
CA ALA A 316 0.42 -34.55 -41.04
C ALA A 316 -0.41 -33.53 -40.22
N VAL A 317 -1.69 -33.41 -40.52
CA VAL A 317 -2.61 -32.50 -39.80
C VAL A 317 -2.88 -33.03 -38.38
N LYS A 318 -3.17 -34.33 -38.26
CA LYS A 318 -3.38 -35.01 -36.97
C LYS A 318 -2.19 -34.83 -36.02
N ASN A 319 -0.97 -35.00 -36.53
CA ASN A 319 0.25 -34.82 -35.76
C ASN A 319 0.48 -33.36 -35.35
N ALA A 320 0.23 -32.40 -36.25
CA ALA A 320 0.35 -30.98 -35.93
C ALA A 320 -0.64 -30.53 -34.85
N LEU A 321 -1.90 -31.00 -34.93
CA LEU A 321 -2.91 -30.73 -33.90
C LEU A 321 -2.52 -31.34 -32.55
N ALA A 322 -2.03 -32.58 -32.53
CA ALA A 322 -1.57 -33.24 -31.30
C ALA A 322 -0.35 -32.56 -30.67
N ASP A 323 0.60 -32.07 -31.48
CA ASP A 323 1.77 -31.31 -31.02
C ASP A 323 1.40 -29.93 -30.47
N ALA A 324 0.35 -29.30 -31.01
CA ALA A 324 -0.15 -28.02 -30.53
C ALA A 324 -0.74 -28.11 -29.10
N MET A 325 -1.30 -29.25 -28.70
CA MET A 325 -1.99 -29.41 -27.40
C MET A 325 -1.09 -29.17 -26.19
N GLY A 326 0.22 -29.45 -26.29
CA GLY A 326 1.16 -29.21 -25.19
C GLY A 326 1.27 -27.74 -24.75
N SER A 327 0.96 -26.80 -25.64
CA SER A 327 1.00 -25.35 -25.35
C SER A 327 -0.21 -24.85 -24.55
N LEU A 328 -1.25 -25.68 -24.35
CA LEU A 328 -2.48 -25.29 -23.67
C LEU A 328 -2.37 -25.26 -22.14
N THR A 329 -1.42 -25.99 -21.55
CA THR A 329 -1.22 -26.08 -20.09
C THR A 329 -0.95 -24.72 -19.44
N ASN A 330 -0.32 -23.80 -20.18
CA ASN A 330 0.08 -22.48 -19.71
C ASN A 330 -0.71 -21.35 -20.38
N ILE A 331 -1.92 -21.62 -20.87
CA ILE A 331 -2.65 -20.64 -21.70
C ILE A 331 -2.96 -19.32 -20.99
N GLY A 332 -3.02 -19.32 -19.65
CA GLY A 332 -3.15 -18.12 -18.84
C GLY A 332 -1.89 -17.24 -18.77
N ASN A 333 -0.74 -17.78 -19.19
CA ASN A 333 0.56 -17.13 -19.11
C ASN A 333 0.92 -16.40 -20.40
N TYR A 334 0.10 -16.45 -21.45
CA TYR A 334 0.37 -15.80 -22.74
C TYR A 334 -0.58 -14.62 -23.01
N THR A 335 -0.21 -13.72 -23.92
CA THR A 335 -1.05 -12.57 -24.31
C THR A 335 -2.36 -13.02 -25.00
N GLU A 336 -3.44 -12.23 -24.85
CA GLU A 336 -4.75 -12.57 -25.42
C GLU A 336 -4.72 -12.70 -26.95
N SER A 337 -4.01 -11.78 -27.62
CA SER A 337 -3.93 -11.75 -29.08
C SER A 337 -3.17 -12.95 -29.67
N SER A 338 -2.08 -13.36 -29.02
CA SER A 338 -1.28 -14.52 -29.48
C SER A 338 -2.05 -15.83 -29.28
N VAL A 339 -2.74 -15.98 -28.14
CA VAL A 339 -3.54 -17.18 -27.86
C VAL A 339 -4.78 -17.26 -28.76
N SER A 340 -5.50 -16.15 -28.93
CA SER A 340 -6.71 -16.12 -29.78
C SER A 340 -6.36 -16.53 -31.21
N SER A 341 -5.21 -16.06 -31.72
CA SER A 341 -4.69 -16.45 -33.03
C SER A 341 -4.33 -17.94 -33.08
N PHE A 342 -3.62 -18.44 -32.07
CA PHE A 342 -3.20 -19.84 -31.98
C PHE A 342 -4.39 -20.82 -31.95
N LEU A 343 -5.38 -20.58 -31.08
CA LEU A 343 -6.59 -21.38 -31.01
C LEU A 343 -7.44 -21.25 -32.29
N GLY A 344 -7.46 -20.06 -32.90
CA GLY A 344 -8.16 -19.85 -34.17
C GLY A 344 -7.63 -20.75 -35.30
N TYR A 345 -6.32 -21.03 -35.34
CA TYR A 345 -5.76 -21.98 -36.32
C TYR A 345 -6.12 -23.44 -36.02
N ILE A 346 -6.29 -23.81 -34.74
CA ILE A 346 -6.80 -25.14 -34.36
C ILE A 346 -8.25 -25.30 -34.84
N ASP A 347 -9.10 -24.32 -34.55
CA ASP A 347 -10.51 -24.33 -34.97
C ASP A 347 -10.66 -24.32 -36.50
N ALA A 348 -9.79 -23.60 -37.22
CA ALA A 348 -9.77 -23.59 -38.69
C ALA A 348 -9.44 -24.97 -39.30
N LEU A 349 -8.52 -25.73 -38.69
CA LEU A 349 -8.16 -27.07 -39.18
C LEU A 349 -9.25 -28.11 -38.85
N THR A 350 -9.87 -28.03 -37.66
CA THR A 350 -10.93 -28.97 -37.24
C THR A 350 -12.27 -28.73 -37.92
N SER A 351 -12.48 -27.55 -38.52
CA SER A 351 -13.68 -27.21 -39.32
C SER A 351 -13.50 -27.42 -40.82
N GLN A 352 -12.31 -27.81 -41.28
CA GLN A 352 -12.04 -28.03 -42.70
C GLN A 352 -12.80 -29.26 -43.22
N LYS A 353 -13.52 -29.10 -44.34
CA LYS A 353 -14.15 -30.22 -45.07
C LYS A 353 -13.13 -30.92 -45.97
N TYR A 354 -13.10 -32.24 -45.92
CA TYR A 354 -12.18 -33.09 -46.71
C TYR A 354 -12.88 -33.80 -47.87
N THR A 355 -14.20 -33.84 -47.87
CA THR A 355 -15.03 -34.56 -48.84
C THR A 355 -15.15 -33.83 -50.18
N PHE A 356 -15.43 -34.60 -51.23
CA PHE A 356 -15.57 -34.14 -52.61
C PHE A 356 -16.91 -34.61 -53.21
N GLY A 357 -17.82 -33.67 -53.47
CA GLY A 357 -19.08 -33.91 -54.18
C GLY A 357 -20.12 -34.76 -53.43
N LEU A 358 -19.96 -34.97 -52.12
CA LEU A 358 -20.88 -35.74 -51.27
C LEU A 358 -21.95 -34.86 -50.63
N GLN A 359 -21.57 -33.66 -50.19
CA GLN A 359 -22.45 -32.72 -49.49
C GLN A 359 -22.19 -31.27 -49.90
N ASN A 360 -23.11 -30.38 -49.54
CA ASN A 360 -22.95 -28.96 -49.80
C ASN A 360 -21.72 -28.39 -49.05
N GLY A 361 -20.93 -27.56 -49.74
CA GLY A 361 -19.69 -26.99 -49.21
C GLY A 361 -18.45 -27.88 -49.32
N ASP A 362 -18.56 -29.04 -49.96
CA ASP A 362 -17.40 -29.89 -50.30
C ASP A 362 -16.42 -29.19 -51.25
N ASN A 363 -15.23 -29.79 -51.43
CA ASN A 363 -14.16 -29.27 -52.29
C ASN A 363 -14.45 -29.43 -53.80
N GLY A 364 -15.72 -29.32 -54.21
CA GLY A 364 -16.21 -29.58 -55.56
C GLY A 364 -16.44 -31.07 -55.84
N ALA A 365 -17.22 -31.37 -56.88
CA ALA A 365 -17.39 -32.73 -57.38
C ALA A 365 -16.26 -33.06 -58.36
N LEU A 366 -15.78 -34.31 -58.32
CA LEU A 366 -14.84 -34.79 -59.31
C LEU A 366 -15.48 -34.80 -60.70
N SER A 367 -14.72 -34.38 -61.70
CA SER A 367 -15.11 -34.42 -63.11
C SER A 367 -15.35 -35.86 -63.55
N THR A 368 -16.46 -36.04 -64.25
CA THR A 368 -16.92 -37.29 -64.87
C THR A 368 -16.76 -37.24 -66.39
N ASP A 369 -15.79 -36.48 -66.91
CA ASP A 369 -15.54 -36.44 -68.36
C ASP A 369 -15.00 -37.80 -68.86
N SER A 370 -15.36 -38.14 -70.10
CA SER A 370 -14.79 -39.28 -70.83
C SER A 370 -13.37 -39.02 -71.35
N ASP A 371 -12.99 -37.75 -71.57
CA ASP A 371 -11.61 -37.37 -71.87
C ASP A 371 -10.77 -37.37 -70.58
N THR A 372 -9.92 -38.39 -70.48
CA THR A 372 -9.08 -38.64 -69.31
C THR A 372 -8.09 -37.50 -69.03
N SER A 373 -7.66 -36.75 -70.05
CA SER A 373 -6.69 -35.66 -69.86
C SER A 373 -7.32 -34.43 -69.20
N THR A 374 -8.53 -34.07 -69.67
CA THR A 374 -9.30 -32.93 -69.17
C THR A 374 -9.84 -33.21 -67.75
N ALA A 375 -10.40 -34.41 -67.51
CA ALA A 375 -10.88 -34.82 -66.18
C ALA A 375 -9.76 -34.85 -65.13
N ASN A 376 -8.60 -35.43 -65.46
CA ASN A 376 -7.47 -35.52 -64.53
C ASN A 376 -6.93 -34.13 -64.13
N THR A 377 -6.91 -33.18 -65.06
CA THR A 377 -6.44 -31.81 -64.78
C THR A 377 -7.38 -31.11 -63.80
N ALA A 378 -8.70 -31.15 -64.05
CA ALA A 378 -9.69 -30.54 -63.17
C ALA A 378 -9.70 -31.17 -61.77
N ASN A 379 -9.66 -32.51 -61.68
CA ASN A 379 -9.63 -33.24 -60.41
C ASN A 379 -8.36 -32.95 -59.60
N LYS A 380 -7.21 -32.88 -60.28
CA LYS A 380 -5.93 -32.53 -59.66
C LYS A 380 -6.00 -31.14 -59.02
N THR A 381 -6.56 -30.14 -59.70
CA THR A 381 -6.69 -28.78 -59.15
C THR A 381 -7.54 -28.76 -57.88
N LEU A 382 -8.65 -29.50 -57.82
CA LEU A 382 -9.49 -29.58 -56.61
C LEU A 382 -8.72 -30.17 -55.43
N VAL A 383 -8.00 -31.26 -55.66
CA VAL A 383 -7.19 -31.95 -54.63
C VAL A 383 -6.00 -31.09 -54.19
N GLU A 384 -5.31 -30.43 -55.11
CA GLU A 384 -4.21 -29.51 -54.81
C GLU A 384 -4.68 -28.31 -53.97
N ASN A 385 -5.86 -27.77 -54.27
CA ASN A 385 -6.43 -26.67 -53.49
C ASN A 385 -6.68 -27.08 -52.04
N LEU A 386 -7.22 -28.28 -51.79
CA LEU A 386 -7.35 -28.80 -50.43
C LEU A 386 -5.98 -29.01 -49.78
N ALA A 387 -5.07 -29.70 -50.45
CA ALA A 387 -3.72 -29.98 -49.95
C ALA A 387 -2.96 -28.70 -49.57
N ASN A 388 -3.06 -27.63 -50.38
CA ASN A 388 -2.46 -26.34 -50.10
C ASN A 388 -3.10 -25.63 -48.89
N LYS A 389 -4.42 -25.73 -48.72
CA LYS A 389 -5.11 -25.22 -47.52
C LYS A 389 -4.64 -25.93 -46.25
N LEU A 390 -4.53 -27.26 -46.30
CA LEU A 390 -4.05 -28.07 -45.18
C LEU A 390 -2.60 -27.70 -44.81
N LYS A 391 -1.72 -27.65 -45.81
CA LYS A 391 -0.33 -27.23 -45.61
C LYS A 391 -0.23 -25.84 -44.99
N THR A 392 -0.97 -24.88 -45.54
CA THR A 392 -0.98 -23.49 -45.04
C THR A 392 -1.51 -23.43 -43.61
N GLY A 393 -2.57 -24.18 -43.29
CA GLY A 393 -3.12 -24.26 -41.94
C GLY A 393 -2.11 -24.82 -40.93
N VAL A 394 -1.44 -25.93 -41.28
CA VAL A 394 -0.39 -26.53 -40.44
C VAL A 394 0.80 -25.58 -40.25
N ASP A 395 1.28 -24.94 -41.32
CA ASP A 395 2.39 -23.97 -41.25
C ASP A 395 2.02 -22.76 -40.37
N ASN A 396 0.78 -22.26 -40.48
CA ASN A 396 0.31 -21.14 -39.66
C ASN A 396 0.14 -21.53 -38.19
N LEU A 397 -0.36 -22.73 -37.90
CA LEU A 397 -0.46 -23.24 -36.54
C LEU A 397 0.93 -23.36 -35.90
N ALA A 398 1.91 -23.89 -36.61
CA ALA A 398 3.30 -23.99 -36.14
C ALA A 398 3.92 -22.61 -35.86
N LYS A 399 3.69 -21.62 -36.74
CA LYS A 399 4.12 -20.23 -36.53
C LYS A 399 3.43 -19.59 -35.32
N ALA A 400 2.12 -19.78 -35.18
CA ALA A 400 1.37 -19.22 -34.06
C ALA A 400 1.82 -19.83 -32.73
N LYS A 401 2.15 -21.12 -32.70
CA LYS A 401 2.73 -21.81 -31.54
C LYS A 401 4.06 -21.17 -31.11
N LEU A 402 4.96 -20.90 -32.06
CA LEU A 402 6.24 -20.23 -31.78
C LEU A 402 6.08 -18.74 -31.40
N GLY A 403 4.99 -18.10 -31.86
CA GLY A 403 4.65 -16.71 -31.59
C GLY A 403 3.83 -16.48 -30.32
N LEU A 404 3.62 -17.49 -29.48
CA LEU A 404 3.01 -17.32 -28.16
C LEU A 404 3.89 -16.43 -27.30
N ALA A 405 3.36 -15.26 -26.92
CA ALA A 405 4.09 -14.24 -26.18
C ALA A 405 3.74 -14.28 -24.70
N ASP A 406 4.74 -14.29 -23.82
CA ASP A 406 4.55 -14.35 -22.36
C ASP A 406 3.85 -13.10 -21.79
N ARG A 407 3.08 -13.33 -20.71
CA ARG A 407 2.32 -12.35 -19.92
C ARG A 407 2.91 -12.12 -18.52
N ALA A 408 4.00 -12.82 -18.16
CA ALA A 408 4.48 -13.00 -16.78
C ALA A 408 4.71 -11.70 -15.99
N ASP A 409 4.95 -10.59 -16.68
CA ASP A 409 5.18 -9.29 -16.10
C ASP A 409 3.90 -8.62 -15.53
N VAL A 410 2.71 -8.98 -16.01
CA VAL A 410 1.44 -8.28 -15.70
C VAL A 410 0.95 -8.48 -14.26
N ALA A 411 1.26 -9.58 -13.58
CA ALA A 411 0.70 -9.87 -12.25
C ALA A 411 1.21 -8.92 -11.15
N ALA A 412 2.51 -8.60 -11.14
CA ALA A 412 3.09 -7.61 -10.24
C ALA A 412 2.57 -6.19 -10.56
N TYR A 413 2.32 -5.92 -11.84
CA TYR A 413 1.78 -4.64 -12.29
C TYR A 413 0.29 -4.46 -11.98
N LEU A 414 -0.51 -5.52 -12.09
CA LEU A 414 -1.91 -5.52 -11.71
C LEU A 414 -2.07 -5.31 -10.20
N ALA A 415 -1.14 -5.86 -9.40
CA ALA A 415 -1.08 -5.59 -7.97
C ALA A 415 -0.75 -4.11 -7.68
N ALA A 416 0.24 -3.53 -8.37
CA ALA A 416 0.58 -2.11 -8.22
C ALA A 416 -0.56 -1.17 -8.66
N PHE A 417 -1.24 -1.48 -9.77
CA PHE A 417 -2.39 -0.73 -10.26
C PHE A 417 -3.63 -0.88 -9.37
N LYS A 418 -3.93 -2.10 -8.89
CA LYS A 418 -5.00 -2.34 -7.90
C LYS A 418 -4.75 -1.57 -6.61
N ASN A 419 -3.50 -1.54 -6.13
CA ASN A 419 -3.13 -0.73 -4.96
C ASN A 419 -3.32 0.77 -5.21
N ALA A 420 -2.88 1.29 -6.37
CA ALA A 420 -3.09 2.69 -6.73
C ALA A 420 -4.58 3.04 -6.81
N LYS A 421 -5.40 2.23 -7.51
CA LYS A 421 -6.85 2.43 -7.65
C LYS A 421 -7.58 2.31 -6.31
N ALA A 422 -7.20 1.38 -5.43
CA ALA A 422 -7.77 1.25 -4.09
C ALA A 422 -7.48 2.51 -3.23
N ASN A 423 -6.28 3.10 -3.36
CA ASN A 423 -5.93 4.34 -2.67
C ASN A 423 -6.73 5.56 -3.21
N PHE A 424 -7.09 5.58 -4.50
CA PHE A 424 -7.96 6.61 -5.09
C PHE A 424 -9.45 6.43 -4.75
N ALA A 425 -9.97 5.20 -4.75
CA ALA A 425 -11.37 4.89 -4.49
C ALA A 425 -11.80 5.16 -3.04
N ASN A 426 -10.84 5.13 -2.10
CA ASN A 426 -11.08 5.46 -0.68
C ASN A 426 -11.07 6.96 -0.38
N GLY A 427 -11.10 7.82 -1.40
CA GLY A 427 -11.13 9.27 -1.27
C GLY A 427 -9.82 9.81 -0.68
N ASN A 428 -8.81 10.05 -1.53
CA ASN A 428 -7.52 10.59 -1.14
C ASN A 428 -7.05 10.06 0.22
N SER A 429 -6.89 8.74 0.40
CA SER A 429 -6.24 8.27 1.62
C SER A 429 -4.83 8.85 1.61
N VAL A 430 -4.62 9.88 2.43
CA VAL A 430 -3.54 10.83 2.25
C VAL A 430 -2.22 10.11 2.53
N ASP A 431 -1.42 9.86 1.49
CA ASP A 431 -0.10 9.25 1.64
C ASP A 431 0.96 10.28 2.11
N SER A 432 0.53 11.32 2.81
CA SER A 432 1.34 12.46 3.28
C SER A 432 2.41 12.05 4.28
N GLN A 433 2.35 10.82 4.78
CA GLN A 433 3.38 10.26 5.66
C GLN A 433 4.56 9.68 4.87
N ASN A 434 4.32 9.16 3.66
CA ASN A 434 5.30 8.40 2.89
C ASN A 434 5.90 9.19 1.73
N TRP A 435 5.13 10.08 1.07
CA TRP A 435 5.60 10.86 -0.09
C TRP A 435 5.40 12.37 0.08
N THR A 436 6.23 13.17 -0.60
CA THR A 436 6.07 14.63 -0.63
C THR A 436 4.84 15.04 -1.44
N TYR A 437 4.17 16.13 -1.05
CA TYR A 437 3.00 16.64 -1.79
C TYR A 437 3.28 16.87 -3.27
N SER A 438 4.41 17.51 -3.58
CA SER A 438 4.82 17.84 -4.95
C SER A 438 5.07 16.60 -5.81
N SER A 439 5.74 15.55 -5.28
CA SER A 439 5.95 14.30 -6.02
C SER A 439 4.65 13.49 -6.18
N TRP A 440 3.80 13.46 -5.15
CA TRP A 440 2.48 12.83 -5.22
C TRP A 440 1.58 13.52 -6.24
N ASN A 441 1.50 14.86 -6.23
CA ASN A 441 0.68 15.61 -7.17
C ASN A 441 1.17 15.46 -8.62
N ALA A 442 2.49 15.41 -8.84
CA ALA A 442 3.05 15.10 -10.16
C ALA A 442 2.66 13.69 -10.63
N PHE A 443 2.76 12.69 -9.74
CA PHE A 443 2.32 11.33 -10.04
C PHE A 443 0.82 11.25 -10.33
N VAL A 444 -0.02 11.96 -9.58
CA VAL A 444 -1.48 12.01 -9.81
C VAL A 444 -1.81 12.66 -11.16
N ALA A 445 -1.13 13.76 -11.51
CA ALA A 445 -1.29 14.43 -12.80
C ALA A 445 -0.92 13.50 -13.96
N ASP A 446 0.19 12.79 -13.83
CA ASP A 446 0.62 11.75 -14.78
C ASP A 446 -0.39 10.60 -14.84
N TYR A 447 -0.79 10.03 -13.71
CA TYR A 447 -1.78 8.95 -13.63
C TYR A 447 -3.11 9.29 -14.31
N ASN A 448 -3.64 10.49 -14.07
CA ASN A 448 -4.89 10.96 -14.69
C ASN A 448 -4.76 11.13 -16.21
N LYS A 449 -3.55 11.37 -16.73
CA LYS A 449 -3.25 11.39 -18.17
C LYS A 449 -3.23 9.98 -18.80
N TYR A 450 -3.00 8.92 -18.02
CA TYR A 450 -2.73 7.55 -18.52
C TYR A 450 -3.84 6.51 -18.26
N SER A 451 -5.09 6.93 -18.06
CA SER A 451 -6.23 6.07 -17.67
C SER A 451 -6.65 5.00 -18.71
N VAL A 452 -5.91 4.79 -19.80
CA VAL A 452 -6.15 3.75 -20.81
C VAL A 452 -4.87 2.94 -21.08
N ILE A 453 -4.54 1.98 -20.22
CA ILE A 453 -3.50 0.97 -20.47
C ILE A 453 -4.16 -0.42 -20.41
N ASP A 454 -4.11 -1.17 -21.51
CA ASP A 454 -4.64 -2.54 -21.60
C ASP A 454 -3.56 -3.58 -21.30
N PRO A 455 -3.52 -4.17 -20.09
CA PRO A 455 -2.49 -5.14 -19.73
C PRO A 455 -2.67 -6.49 -20.44
N TYR A 456 -3.79 -6.71 -21.13
CA TYR A 456 -4.08 -7.94 -21.86
C TYR A 456 -3.76 -7.83 -23.36
N ASN A 457 -3.46 -6.62 -23.86
CA ASN A 457 -3.22 -6.37 -25.27
C ASN A 457 -2.02 -5.42 -25.51
N THR A 458 -1.09 -5.81 -26.39
CA THR A 458 0.10 -4.97 -26.70
C THR A 458 -0.22 -3.76 -27.58
N VAL A 459 -1.43 -3.66 -28.15
CA VAL A 459 -1.79 -2.59 -29.09
C VAL A 459 -3.26 -2.19 -28.92
N LYS A 460 -3.52 -1.01 -28.35
CA LYS A 460 -4.69 -0.20 -28.70
C LYS A 460 -4.19 1.00 -29.51
N SER A 461 -4.19 0.84 -30.82
CA SER A 461 -3.90 1.91 -31.77
C SER A 461 -5.15 2.72 -32.04
N SER A 462 -5.32 3.84 -31.34
CA SER A 462 -5.93 5.07 -31.87
C SER A 462 -6.15 6.06 -30.73
N GLU A 463 -5.11 6.75 -30.29
CA GLU A 463 -5.15 8.14 -29.81
C GLU A 463 -3.71 8.57 -29.48
N THR A 464 -3.36 9.78 -29.90
CA THR A 464 -2.01 10.34 -29.92
C THR A 464 -1.39 10.44 -28.51
N GLU A 465 -0.15 9.95 -28.37
CA GLU A 465 0.63 9.72 -27.14
C GLU A 465 0.33 8.43 -26.37
N THR A 466 0.80 7.30 -26.91
CA THR A 466 0.97 6.07 -26.13
C THR A 466 2.10 6.24 -25.12
N VAL A 467 1.75 6.43 -23.85
CA VAL A 467 2.69 6.25 -22.75
C VAL A 467 2.80 4.76 -22.43
N THR A 468 4.01 4.26 -22.51
CA THR A 468 4.36 2.87 -22.26
C THR A 468 4.34 2.59 -20.76
N MET A 469 3.92 1.38 -20.37
CA MET A 469 3.90 0.91 -18.98
C MET A 469 5.22 1.15 -18.19
N PRO A 470 6.42 1.07 -18.80
CA PRO A 470 7.68 1.52 -18.20
C PRO A 470 7.70 2.97 -17.70
N GLN A 471 7.04 3.91 -18.38
CA GLN A 471 7.04 5.33 -18.01
C GLN A 471 6.23 5.58 -16.73
N ALA A 472 5.09 4.90 -16.55
CA ALA A 472 4.31 4.98 -15.31
C ALA A 472 5.07 4.38 -14.10
N ILE A 473 5.85 3.31 -14.32
CA ILE A 473 6.71 2.71 -13.29
C ILE A 473 7.85 3.65 -12.93
N SER A 474 8.48 4.29 -13.92
CA SER A 474 9.49 5.31 -13.68
C SER A 474 8.92 6.48 -12.87
N ALA A 475 7.69 6.93 -13.17
CA ALA A 475 7.02 7.99 -12.41
C ALA A 475 6.73 7.58 -10.96
N TYR A 476 6.21 6.37 -10.71
CA TYR A 476 5.99 5.85 -9.35
C TYR A 476 7.31 5.69 -8.57
N LYS A 477 8.35 5.13 -9.19
CA LYS A 477 9.68 5.01 -8.58
C LYS A 477 10.37 6.37 -8.37
N ALA A 478 9.93 7.41 -9.08
CA ALA A 478 10.39 8.77 -8.91
C ALA A 478 9.65 9.53 -7.79
N LEU A 479 8.64 8.93 -7.14
CA LEU A 479 8.05 9.48 -5.92
C LEU A 479 9.15 9.71 -4.89
N SER A 480 9.20 10.93 -4.35
CA SER A 480 10.24 11.31 -3.41
C SER A 480 9.78 10.92 -2.00
N PRO A 481 10.47 9.98 -1.32
CA PRO A 481 10.11 9.61 0.03
C PRO A 481 10.26 10.82 0.95
N VAL A 482 9.44 10.84 1.99
CA VAL A 482 9.50 11.89 3.00
C VAL A 482 10.86 11.84 3.72
N ALA A 483 11.49 13.01 3.86
CA ALA A 483 12.74 13.22 4.60
C ALA A 483 12.58 13.05 6.13
N ASN A 484 13.66 13.21 6.91
CA ASN A 484 13.55 13.21 8.37
C ASN A 484 13.16 14.60 8.90
N TYR A 485 11.96 14.70 9.46
CA TYR A 485 11.41 15.94 10.02
C TYR A 485 11.71 16.16 11.51
N GLU A 486 12.38 15.23 12.19
CA GLU A 486 12.62 15.31 13.64
C GLU A 486 13.33 16.61 14.05
N ALA A 487 14.40 16.98 13.36
CA ALA A 487 15.15 18.22 13.66
C ALA A 487 14.31 19.47 13.42
N TYR A 488 13.52 19.50 12.32
CA TYR A 488 12.65 20.62 11.99
C TYR A 488 11.50 20.76 13.00
N ASN A 489 10.79 19.67 13.30
CA ASN A 489 9.72 19.69 14.30
C ASN A 489 10.26 20.08 15.68
N ALA A 490 11.48 19.66 16.00
CA ALA A 490 12.09 20.00 17.26
C ALA A 490 12.43 21.49 17.40
N ILE A 491 12.96 22.15 16.35
CA ILE A 491 13.21 23.59 16.41
C ILE A 491 11.90 24.37 16.49
N VAL A 492 10.84 23.91 15.82
CA VAL A 492 9.50 24.51 15.93
C VAL A 492 8.98 24.42 17.37
N GLU A 493 9.08 23.24 17.99
CA GLU A 493 8.69 23.06 19.40
C GLU A 493 9.60 23.84 20.37
N ALA A 494 10.89 23.97 20.09
CA ALA A 494 11.79 24.81 20.87
C ALA A 494 11.35 26.28 20.86
N VAL A 495 11.07 26.82 19.66
CA VAL A 495 10.62 28.20 19.47
C VAL A 495 9.25 28.46 20.13
N LYS A 496 8.37 27.45 20.15
CA LYS A 496 7.09 27.50 20.88
C LYS A 496 7.25 27.76 22.38
N GLN A 497 8.36 27.30 22.98
CA GLN A 497 8.67 27.53 24.39
C GLN A 497 9.48 28.82 24.63
N GLN A 498 9.90 29.56 23.60
CA GLN A 498 10.73 30.75 23.80
C GLN A 498 9.95 31.87 24.53
N ASP A 499 10.57 32.51 25.55
CA ASP A 499 10.05 33.68 26.25
C ASP A 499 9.87 34.83 25.25
N MET A 500 8.64 35.02 24.79
CA MET A 500 8.27 36.04 23.82
C MET A 500 8.43 37.45 24.38
N ASN A 501 8.41 37.63 25.71
CA ASN A 501 8.54 38.97 26.32
C ASN A 501 9.95 39.54 26.15
N ALA A 502 10.93 38.72 25.75
CA ALA A 502 12.24 39.21 25.37
C ALA A 502 12.20 40.07 24.09
N PHE A 503 11.22 39.88 23.21
CA PHE A 503 11.20 40.49 21.89
C PHE A 503 10.21 41.63 21.75
N THR A 504 10.50 42.56 20.84
CA THR A 504 9.61 43.67 20.50
C THR A 504 8.38 43.16 19.76
N GLU A 505 7.24 43.82 19.95
CA GLU A 505 6.00 43.46 19.25
C GLU A 505 6.14 43.60 17.72
N SER A 506 6.92 44.59 17.26
CA SER A 506 7.24 44.79 15.85
C SER A 506 8.05 43.64 15.25
N TYR A 507 9.02 43.11 16.00
CA TYR A 507 9.77 41.94 15.56
C TYR A 507 8.88 40.71 15.53
N ILE A 508 8.13 40.44 16.61
CA ILE A 508 7.25 39.28 16.71
C ILE A 508 6.29 39.19 15.51
N LYS A 509 5.69 40.32 15.10
CA LYS A 509 4.75 40.41 13.96
C LYS A 509 5.41 40.46 12.58
N SER A 510 6.74 40.48 12.50
CA SER A 510 7.45 40.51 11.22
C SER A 510 7.53 39.12 10.59
N ASN A 511 7.43 39.04 9.26
CA ASN A 511 7.70 37.80 8.51
C ASN A 511 9.15 37.33 8.70
N SER A 512 10.09 38.25 8.96
CA SER A 512 11.49 37.90 9.22
C SER A 512 11.77 37.46 10.66
N SER A 513 10.73 37.37 11.50
CA SER A 513 10.87 36.89 12.87
C SER A 513 11.03 35.38 12.90
N VAL A 514 11.54 34.85 14.00
CA VAL A 514 11.61 33.39 14.20
C VAL A 514 10.24 32.73 14.04
N TYR A 515 9.15 33.41 14.44
CA TYR A 515 7.77 32.93 14.30
C TYR A 515 7.29 33.02 12.85
N GLY A 516 7.50 34.16 12.20
CA GLY A 516 7.13 34.38 10.79
C GLY A 516 7.90 33.49 9.82
N LEU A 517 9.15 33.13 10.13
CA LEU A 517 9.92 32.13 9.37
C LEU A 517 9.31 30.74 9.49
N ILE A 518 8.90 30.33 10.70
CA ILE A 518 8.19 29.06 10.88
C ILE A 518 6.84 29.09 10.16
N GLY A 519 6.11 30.21 10.20
CA GLY A 519 4.87 30.40 9.43
C GLY A 519 5.08 30.22 7.92
N GLN A 520 6.17 30.78 7.37
CA GLN A 520 6.54 30.61 5.96
C GLN A 520 6.90 29.17 5.60
N TYR A 521 7.58 28.44 6.48
CA TYR A 521 7.98 27.06 6.22
C TYR A 521 6.90 26.03 6.58
N GLY A 522 5.91 26.39 7.39
CA GLY A 522 4.78 25.54 7.75
C GLY A 522 5.08 24.52 8.85
N THR A 523 4.04 23.98 9.47
CA THR A 523 4.13 23.00 10.57
C THR A 523 3.26 21.77 10.33
N ASN A 524 3.40 20.75 11.18
CA ASN A 524 2.57 19.54 11.14
C ASN A 524 1.09 19.78 11.52
N ALA A 525 0.72 21.01 11.89
CA ALA A 525 -0.65 21.43 12.14
C ALA A 525 -1.07 22.47 11.08
N SER A 526 -2.37 22.62 10.83
CA SER A 526 -2.88 23.67 9.92
C SER A 526 -2.60 25.08 10.46
N SER A 527 -2.51 25.22 11.77
CA SER A 527 -2.11 26.43 12.47
C SER A 527 -1.36 26.08 13.74
N ILE A 528 -0.36 26.90 14.09
CA ILE A 528 0.36 26.82 15.34
C ILE A 528 0.27 28.15 16.07
N THR A 529 0.02 28.12 17.38
CA THR A 529 0.06 29.30 18.23
C THR A 529 1.32 29.25 19.08
N PHE A 530 2.21 30.21 18.86
CA PHE A 530 3.37 30.49 19.70
C PHE A 530 2.91 31.38 20.84
N ASN A 531 2.76 30.79 22.01
CA ASN A 531 2.38 31.52 23.21
C ASN A 531 3.10 30.89 24.39
N ASN A 532 4.09 31.59 24.94
CA ASN A 532 4.71 31.16 26.18
C ASN A 532 4.48 32.17 27.30
N GLY A 533 3.73 31.72 28.31
CA GLY A 533 3.53 32.41 29.57
C GLY A 533 2.32 33.36 29.67
N VAL A 534 1.54 33.58 28.62
CA VAL A 534 0.27 34.36 28.71
C VAL A 534 -0.80 33.82 27.76
N ALA A 535 -1.86 34.57 27.43
CA ALA A 535 -3.04 34.07 26.72
C ALA A 535 -3.05 34.42 25.22
N ASN A 536 -2.41 35.53 24.82
CA ASN A 536 -2.36 35.98 23.43
C ASN A 536 -0.95 35.82 22.83
N GLY A 537 -0.76 34.71 22.12
CA GLY A 537 0.44 34.45 21.32
C GLY A 537 0.37 34.98 19.88
N VAL A 538 1.36 34.63 19.07
CA VAL A 538 1.28 34.74 17.61
C VAL A 538 0.77 33.43 17.04
N THR A 539 -0.24 33.51 16.20
CA THR A 539 -0.73 32.34 15.45
C THR A 539 -0.24 32.43 14.02
N GLU A 540 0.48 31.40 13.59
CA GLU A 540 0.90 31.23 12.21
C GLU A 540 0.13 30.08 11.58
N THR A 541 -0.22 30.22 10.31
CA THR A 541 -0.90 29.18 9.55
C THR A 541 0.07 28.49 8.61
N THR A 542 0.01 27.17 8.53
CA THR A 542 0.79 26.41 7.55
C THR A 542 0.37 26.84 6.15
N PRO A 543 1.32 27.16 5.25
CA PRO A 543 1.02 27.69 3.91
C PRO A 543 0.09 26.75 3.13
N ALA A 544 -0.81 27.32 2.33
CA ALA A 544 -1.74 26.54 1.51
C ALA A 544 -1.18 26.14 0.13
N ASP A 545 -0.08 26.77 -0.28
CA ASP A 545 0.52 26.59 -1.59
C ASP A 545 1.71 25.62 -1.54
N GLY A 546 1.60 24.50 -2.25
CA GLY A 546 2.63 23.46 -2.32
C GLY A 546 3.70 23.70 -3.38
N THR A 547 3.62 24.80 -4.13
CA THR A 547 4.63 25.17 -5.14
C THR A 547 5.84 25.87 -4.55
N ALA A 548 5.71 26.45 -3.36
CA ALA A 548 6.81 27.05 -2.63
C ALA A 548 7.63 26.00 -1.86
N SER A 549 8.92 26.28 -1.67
CA SER A 549 9.82 25.48 -0.84
C SER A 549 9.42 25.66 0.64
N THR A 550 8.63 24.72 1.15
CA THR A 550 8.12 24.70 2.53
C THR A 550 8.37 23.34 3.17
N ALA A 551 8.51 23.29 4.50
CA ALA A 551 8.54 22.03 5.24
C ALA A 551 7.17 21.34 5.18
N TYR A 552 6.10 22.08 5.46
CA TYR A 552 4.73 21.57 5.39
C TYR A 552 3.84 22.47 4.55
N VAL A 553 2.79 21.87 3.97
CA VAL A 553 1.75 22.58 3.22
C VAL A 553 0.36 22.06 3.60
N ASN A 554 -0.63 22.94 3.73
CA ASN A 554 -2.01 22.60 4.02
C ASN A 554 -2.88 22.72 2.75
N VAL A 555 -3.12 21.60 2.07
CA VAL A 555 -3.91 21.55 0.83
C VAL A 555 -5.26 20.93 1.12
N ASN A 556 -6.34 21.68 0.87
CA ASN A 556 -7.72 21.25 1.08
C ASN A 556 -8.00 20.71 2.50
N GLY A 557 -7.42 21.35 3.52
CA GLY A 557 -7.59 20.95 4.93
C GLY A 557 -6.70 19.80 5.38
N THR A 558 -5.83 19.30 4.51
CA THR A 558 -4.88 18.23 4.79
C THR A 558 -3.45 18.76 4.81
N VAL A 559 -2.71 18.50 5.89
CA VAL A 559 -1.30 18.88 6.01
C VAL A 559 -0.40 17.79 5.41
N TRP A 560 0.47 18.20 4.48
CA TRP A 560 1.44 17.37 3.80
C TRP A 560 2.87 17.78 4.13
N LYS A 561 3.77 16.80 4.13
CA LYS A 561 5.23 17.01 4.08
C LYS A 561 5.63 17.46 2.67
N ASN A 562 6.44 18.50 2.55
CA ASN A 562 6.74 19.13 1.25
C ASN A 562 8.23 19.42 0.98
N ALA A 563 9.11 19.21 1.96
CA ALA A 563 10.55 19.46 1.83
C ALA A 563 11.40 18.20 1.68
N THR A 564 12.52 18.37 0.97
CA THR A 564 13.69 17.48 0.95
C THR A 564 14.52 17.62 2.22
N GLN A 565 15.45 16.68 2.48
CA GLN A 565 16.33 16.78 3.65
C GLN A 565 17.19 18.04 3.62
N THR A 566 17.72 18.43 2.45
CA THR A 566 18.56 19.63 2.30
C THR A 566 17.78 20.91 2.61
N GLU A 567 16.51 20.98 2.22
CA GLU A 567 15.64 22.11 2.55
C GLU A 567 15.33 22.16 4.05
N LEU A 568 15.02 21.02 4.68
CA LEU A 568 14.79 20.96 6.13
C LEU A 568 16.02 21.42 6.92
N ASP A 569 17.20 20.95 6.55
CA ASP A 569 18.47 21.35 7.20
C ASP A 569 18.70 22.86 7.05
N HIS A 570 18.38 23.43 5.88
CA HIS A 570 18.43 24.86 5.65
C HIS A 570 17.43 25.63 6.53
N TYR A 571 16.16 25.20 6.60
CA TYR A 571 15.15 25.87 7.43
C TYR A 571 15.52 25.83 8.91
N VAL A 572 15.99 24.68 9.41
CA VAL A 572 16.50 24.56 10.79
C VAL A 572 17.63 25.56 11.03
N GLY A 573 18.59 25.66 10.10
CA GLY A 573 19.68 26.62 10.17
C GLY A 573 19.20 28.08 10.22
N VAL A 574 18.27 28.46 9.34
CA VAL A 574 17.71 29.81 9.27
C VAL A 574 16.97 30.18 10.55
N VAL A 575 16.08 29.31 11.04
CA VAL A 575 15.31 29.55 12.28
C VAL A 575 16.24 29.66 13.48
N LYS A 576 17.26 28.79 13.59
CA LYS A 576 18.24 28.82 14.68
C LYS A 576 19.10 30.08 14.65
N SER A 577 19.55 30.51 13.47
CA SER A 577 20.32 31.75 13.32
C SER A 577 19.48 32.99 13.65
N ALA A 578 18.23 33.06 13.17
CA ALA A 578 17.33 34.17 13.47
C ALA A 578 17.03 34.27 14.98
N LEU A 579 16.83 33.14 15.65
CA LEU A 579 16.65 33.11 17.10
C LEU A 579 17.88 33.61 17.85
N THR A 580 19.07 33.13 17.48
CA THR A 580 20.34 33.53 18.09
C THR A 580 20.60 35.02 17.90
N GLU A 581 20.35 35.54 16.69
CA GLU A 581 20.51 36.95 16.37
C GLU A 581 19.53 37.84 17.16
N ALA A 582 18.26 37.42 17.28
CA ALA A 582 17.26 38.18 18.04
C ALA A 582 17.56 38.22 19.53
N LEU A 583 18.06 37.13 20.11
CA LEU A 583 18.46 37.07 21.52
C LEU A 583 19.71 37.92 21.81
N GLY A 584 20.61 38.02 20.84
CA GLY A 584 21.82 38.85 20.91
C GLY A 584 21.65 40.28 20.41
N ASP A 585 20.42 40.72 20.11
CA ASP A 585 20.19 42.07 19.57
C ASP A 585 20.48 43.15 20.62
N GLU A 586 21.49 43.97 20.32
CA GLU A 586 21.88 45.15 21.10
C GLU A 586 21.49 46.48 20.40
N THR A 587 20.56 46.45 19.44
CA THR A 587 20.04 47.67 18.77
C THR A 587 18.66 48.09 19.30
N GLY A 588 17.91 47.16 19.90
CA GLY A 588 16.55 47.39 20.38
C GLY A 588 15.49 47.26 19.29
N THR A 589 15.86 46.73 18.12
CA THR A 589 14.93 46.49 17.01
C THR A 589 14.19 45.16 17.18
N LYS A 590 14.88 44.13 17.69
CA LYS A 590 14.36 42.78 17.90
C LYS A 590 14.08 42.49 19.37
N ARG A 591 14.97 42.92 20.26
CA ARG A 591 14.85 42.72 21.72
C ARG A 591 14.27 43.94 22.40
N ASN A 592 13.40 43.75 23.39
CA ASN A 592 12.85 44.85 24.17
C ASN A 592 13.97 45.62 24.87
N ALA A 593 14.03 46.93 24.61
CA ALA A 593 15.00 47.85 25.18
C ALA A 593 14.34 48.76 26.21
N TYR A 594 15.07 49.05 27.28
CA TYR A 594 14.65 49.91 28.37
C TYR A 594 15.73 50.94 28.67
N THR A 595 15.29 52.11 29.11
CA THR A 595 16.19 53.16 29.56
C THR A 595 16.48 52.99 31.04
N VAL A 596 17.76 52.90 31.39
CA VAL A 596 18.26 53.02 32.76
C VAL A 596 18.74 54.45 32.96
N THR A 597 18.09 55.18 33.86
CA THR A 597 18.48 56.55 34.22
C THR A 597 19.17 56.52 35.57
N VAL A 598 20.43 56.95 35.64
CA VAL A 598 21.18 57.10 36.89
C VAL A 598 21.35 58.58 37.18
N THR A 599 20.80 59.06 38.30
CA THR A 599 20.98 60.44 38.77
C THR A 599 21.77 60.41 40.06
N GLU A 600 22.97 61.01 40.06
CA GLU A 600 23.73 61.22 41.30
C GLU A 600 23.25 62.51 41.99
N TYR A 601 23.09 62.47 43.30
CA TYR A 601 22.76 63.61 44.14
C TYR A 601 23.91 63.83 45.12
N THR A 602 24.56 64.99 45.11
CA THR A 602 25.60 65.31 46.10
C THR A 602 25.02 66.30 47.11
N ASN A 603 24.98 65.92 48.39
CA ASN A 603 24.30 66.67 49.46
C ASN A 603 22.89 67.13 49.06
N ASP A 604 22.09 66.17 48.56
CA ASP A 604 20.72 66.38 48.07
C ASP A 604 20.56 67.32 46.85
N VAL A 605 21.66 67.76 46.25
CA VAL A 605 21.65 68.50 44.97
C VAL A 605 21.77 67.52 43.82
N ALA A 606 20.75 67.48 42.96
CA ALA A 606 20.74 66.60 41.78
C ALA A 606 21.80 67.03 40.76
N GLY A 607 22.66 66.09 40.38
CA GLY A 607 23.52 66.19 39.21
C GLY A 607 22.77 65.87 37.90
N THR A 608 23.51 65.86 36.80
CA THR A 608 22.96 65.53 35.47
C THR A 608 22.66 64.02 35.39
N PRO A 609 21.42 63.62 35.05
CA PRO A 609 21.08 62.22 34.86
C PRO A 609 21.84 61.58 33.67
N VAL A 610 22.44 60.42 33.90
CA VAL A 610 23.05 59.57 32.87
C VAL A 610 22.01 58.56 32.39
N LYS A 611 21.75 58.52 31.09
CA LYS A 611 20.80 57.57 30.48
C LYS A 611 21.55 56.52 29.70
N THR A 612 21.32 55.26 30.02
CA THR A 612 21.94 54.10 29.36
C THR A 612 20.85 53.16 28.88
N GLN A 613 20.91 52.76 27.61
CA GLN A 613 20.01 51.74 27.07
C GLN A 613 20.48 50.34 27.48
N LYS A 614 19.54 49.51 27.94
CA LYS A 614 19.76 48.11 28.29
C LYS A 614 18.58 47.26 27.82
N TYR A 615 18.81 45.96 27.70
CA TYR A 615 17.85 45.04 27.09
C TYR A 615 17.19 44.15 28.13
N PHE A 616 16.01 43.65 27.81
CA PHE A 616 15.20 42.82 28.72
C PHE A 616 15.98 41.59 29.22
N GLY A 617 16.24 41.52 30.53
CA GLY A 617 17.01 40.45 31.18
C GLY A 617 18.49 40.78 31.42
N ASP A 618 19.00 41.91 30.93
CA ASP A 618 20.37 42.36 31.18
C ASP A 618 20.58 42.67 32.67
N ASN A 619 21.80 42.46 33.16
CA ASN A 619 22.25 43.01 34.44
C ASN A 619 22.92 44.36 34.19
N PHE A 620 22.53 45.38 34.98
CA PHE A 620 23.12 46.71 34.98
C PHE A 620 23.79 46.96 36.32
N SER A 621 25.11 47.08 36.32
CA SER A 621 25.88 47.51 37.48
C SER A 621 26.02 49.03 37.49
N VAL A 622 25.66 49.67 38.60
CA VAL A 622 25.79 51.12 38.78
C VAL A 622 27.27 51.46 38.92
N ALA A 623 27.79 52.27 38.00
CA ALA A 623 29.18 52.70 38.01
C ALA A 623 29.43 53.85 39.02
N GLY A 624 30.67 54.02 39.45
CA GLY A 624 31.08 55.18 40.26
C GLY A 624 30.56 55.18 41.69
N LEU A 625 30.16 54.03 42.23
CA LEU A 625 29.86 53.86 43.65
C LEU A 625 31.18 53.82 44.44
N ASP A 626 31.26 54.63 45.49
CA ASP A 626 32.46 54.82 46.30
C ASP A 626 32.09 55.10 47.77
N SER A 627 33.07 55.51 48.57
CA SER A 627 32.89 55.79 49.99
C SER A 627 31.97 56.97 50.30
N THR A 628 31.57 57.78 49.33
CA THR A 628 30.68 58.94 49.53
C THR A 628 29.19 58.59 49.44
N VAL A 629 28.85 57.38 48.96
CA VAL A 629 27.45 56.95 48.75
C VAL A 629 26.73 56.78 50.08
N ALA A 630 25.71 57.60 50.34
CA ALA A 630 24.85 57.53 51.52
C ALA A 630 23.65 56.57 51.33
N LYS A 631 23.06 56.52 50.14
CA LYS A 631 21.95 55.61 49.80
C LYS A 631 21.72 55.52 48.29
N ILE A 632 21.04 54.46 47.84
CA ILE A 632 20.60 54.28 46.45
C ILE A 632 19.08 54.11 46.43
N VAL A 633 18.36 54.79 45.54
CA VAL A 633 16.91 54.62 45.37
C VAL A 633 16.64 54.12 43.95
N VAL A 634 16.02 52.94 43.82
CA VAL A 634 15.65 52.36 42.51
C VAL A 634 14.15 52.30 42.36
N ASN A 635 13.57 52.96 41.37
CA ASN A 635 12.13 53.02 41.11
C ASN A 635 11.29 53.32 42.36
N GLY A 636 11.83 54.19 43.24
CA GLY A 636 11.24 54.61 44.51
C GLY A 636 11.57 53.75 45.73
N LYS A 637 12.32 52.65 45.57
CA LYS A 637 12.77 51.79 46.68
C LYS A 637 14.17 52.18 47.14
N GLU A 638 14.31 52.51 48.41
CA GLU A 638 15.58 52.88 49.03
C GLU A 638 16.41 51.66 49.45
N PHE A 639 17.72 51.75 49.23
CA PHE A 639 18.76 50.80 49.58
C PHE A 639 19.87 51.56 50.35
N PRO A 640 20.47 50.94 51.38
CA PRO A 640 21.50 51.58 52.19
C PRO A 640 22.78 51.87 51.38
N ALA A 641 23.66 52.70 51.97
CA ALA A 641 25.02 52.97 51.48
C ALA A 641 25.76 51.69 51.07
N THR A 642 26.33 51.67 49.85
CA THR A 642 27.07 50.54 49.31
C THR A 642 28.07 50.99 48.23
N ASP A 643 29.15 50.23 48.06
CA ASP A 643 30.16 50.41 47.01
C ASP A 643 29.87 49.61 45.73
N SER A 644 28.79 48.81 45.71
CA SER A 644 28.41 48.00 44.55
C SER A 644 26.91 47.76 44.51
N PHE A 645 26.32 47.93 43.32
CA PHE A 645 24.89 47.71 43.13
C PHE A 645 24.60 47.24 41.70
N THR A 646 23.90 46.12 41.57
CA THR A 646 23.49 45.56 40.27
C THR A 646 21.97 45.36 40.26
N VAL A 647 21.31 45.84 39.21
CA VAL A 647 19.87 45.66 38.96
C VAL A 647 19.66 44.92 37.66
N ARG A 648 18.65 44.06 37.61
CA ARG A 648 18.24 43.35 36.39
C ARG A 648 17.19 44.16 35.65
N ILE A 649 17.38 44.35 34.35
CA ILE A 649 16.60 45.29 33.54
C ILE A 649 15.40 44.57 32.93
N GLN A 650 14.21 44.94 33.37
CA GLN A 650 12.96 44.35 32.89
C GLN A 650 11.94 45.42 32.49
N SER A 651 12.21 46.68 32.84
CA SER A 651 11.42 47.86 32.50
C SER A 651 12.34 49.09 32.57
N ASN A 652 11.82 50.26 32.18
CA ASN A 652 12.51 51.52 32.43
C ASN A 652 12.85 51.64 33.92
N THR A 653 14.11 51.94 34.22
CA THR A 653 14.65 51.89 35.59
C THR A 653 15.27 53.23 35.95
N ASP A 654 14.74 53.89 36.96
CA ASP A 654 15.28 55.12 37.56
C ASP A 654 16.09 54.75 38.81
N ILE A 655 17.37 55.14 38.83
CA ILE A 655 18.34 54.90 39.90
C ILE A 655 18.83 56.27 40.39
N LYS A 656 18.62 56.56 41.67
CA LYS A 656 19.13 57.78 42.32
C LYS A 656 20.21 57.39 43.31
N VAL A 657 21.43 57.86 43.09
CA VAL A 657 22.57 57.61 43.98
C VAL A 657 22.81 58.87 44.80
N TYR A 658 22.58 58.81 46.11
CA TYR A 658 22.82 59.96 46.99
C TYR A 658 24.23 59.83 47.58
N LYS A 659 25.05 60.85 47.39
CA LYS A 659 26.43 61.01 47.85
C LYS A 659 26.54 62.22 48.80
N THR A 660 27.54 62.21 49.66
CA THR A 660 27.88 63.32 50.57
C THR A 660 29.33 63.76 50.39
N ASP A 661 29.66 65.02 50.66
CA ASP A 661 31.05 65.51 50.53
C ASP A 661 32.05 64.79 51.45
N ASN A 662 31.55 64.30 52.57
CA ASN A 662 32.33 63.46 53.47
C ASN A 662 32.23 62.00 53.01
N ALA A 663 33.35 61.29 53.09
CA ALA A 663 33.39 59.86 52.84
C ALA A 663 32.55 59.11 53.90
N SER A 664 31.26 58.93 53.59
CA SER A 664 30.26 58.24 54.40
C SER A 664 30.64 56.81 54.81
N LEU A 665 31.60 56.18 54.12
CA LEU A 665 32.14 54.85 54.39
C LEU A 665 33.59 54.83 54.90
N ALA A 666 34.33 55.95 54.92
CA ALA A 666 35.78 55.94 55.17
C ALA A 666 36.21 55.41 56.56
N GLU A 667 35.41 55.67 57.58
CA GLU A 667 35.66 55.18 58.94
C GLU A 667 34.80 53.95 59.28
N LYS A 668 34.08 53.40 58.29
CA LYS A 668 33.11 52.34 58.50
C LYS A 668 33.61 50.99 58.01
N LYS A 669 33.41 49.97 58.82
CA LYS A 669 33.68 48.57 58.50
C LYS A 669 32.42 47.91 57.96
N ALA A 670 32.56 47.18 56.86
CA ALA A 670 31.50 46.33 56.33
C ALA A 670 31.25 45.13 57.26
N VAL A 671 30.03 45.06 57.80
CA VAL A 671 29.51 43.93 58.58
C VAL A 671 28.48 43.20 57.72
N GLN A 672 28.72 41.92 57.48
CA GLN A 672 27.85 41.10 56.65
C GLN A 672 26.62 40.64 57.44
N VAL A 673 25.45 41.14 57.10
CA VAL A 673 24.21 40.62 57.67
C VAL A 673 23.75 39.43 56.85
N GLN A 674 23.64 38.29 57.52
CA GLN A 674 23.15 37.06 56.93
C GLN A 674 21.62 37.02 56.99
N ASP A 675 21.01 36.38 56.00
CA ASP A 675 19.59 36.02 56.06
C ASP A 675 19.35 34.88 57.07
N ILE A 676 18.09 34.46 57.18
CA ILE A 676 17.66 33.38 58.06
C ILE A 676 18.35 32.03 57.75
N TYR A 677 18.85 31.86 56.52
CA TYR A 677 19.54 30.67 56.03
C TYR A 677 21.07 30.76 56.20
N GLY A 678 21.59 31.86 56.75
CA GLY A 678 23.03 32.04 56.96
C GLY A 678 23.80 32.46 55.71
N LYS A 679 23.11 32.90 54.64
CA LYS A 679 23.75 33.46 53.44
C LYS A 679 23.88 34.97 53.59
N SER A 680 25.00 35.54 53.15
CA SER A 680 25.19 36.99 53.18
C SER A 680 24.12 37.69 52.36
N ALA A 681 23.27 38.48 53.02
CA ALA A 681 22.09 39.09 52.41
C ALA A 681 22.33 40.55 52.04
N GLN A 682 23.15 41.25 52.82
CA GLN A 682 23.51 42.66 52.70
C GLN A 682 24.76 42.95 53.56
N ALA A 683 25.56 43.92 53.16
CA ALA A 683 26.61 44.48 54.02
C ALA A 683 26.09 45.79 54.65
N TYR A 684 26.22 45.93 55.96
CA TYR A 684 26.08 47.22 56.63
C TYR A 684 27.44 47.80 56.92
N TYR A 685 27.67 49.04 56.50
CA TYR A 685 28.88 49.76 56.82
C TYR A 685 28.64 50.49 58.15
N LEU A 686 29.27 50.02 59.22
CA LEU A 686 29.15 50.55 60.59
C LEU A 686 30.47 51.22 61.01
N ASP A 687 30.43 52.28 61.82
CA ASP A 687 31.65 52.93 62.33
C ASP A 687 32.58 51.91 63.02
N SER A 688 33.83 51.83 62.54
CA SER A 688 34.80 50.83 62.97
C SER A 688 35.16 50.93 64.45
N ASN A 689 35.03 52.12 65.04
CA ASN A 689 35.32 52.40 66.45
C ASN A 689 34.07 52.34 67.34
N ALA A 690 32.88 52.18 66.75
CA ALA A 690 31.64 52.07 67.51
C ALA A 690 31.47 50.68 68.15
N THR A 691 30.58 50.61 69.12
CA THR A 691 30.03 49.35 69.63
C THR A 691 28.67 49.06 69.02
N VAL A 692 28.32 47.79 68.94
CA VAL A 692 27.00 47.30 68.61
C VAL A 692 26.36 46.75 69.87
N VAL A 693 25.16 47.22 70.20
CA VAL A 693 24.34 46.71 71.31
C VAL A 693 23.16 45.93 70.74
N PHE A 694 22.97 44.69 71.16
CA PHE A 694 21.91 43.80 70.69
C PHE A 694 20.75 43.78 71.69
N ASN A 695 19.69 44.53 71.43
CA ASN A 695 18.53 44.67 72.32
C ASN A 695 17.26 44.14 71.67
N GLY A 696 16.80 42.98 72.15
CA GLY A 696 15.62 42.32 71.58
C GLY A 696 15.80 42.02 70.09
N ASN A 697 14.80 42.36 69.29
CA ASN A 697 14.83 42.21 67.83
C ASN A 697 15.60 43.34 67.12
N GLN A 698 16.39 44.15 67.82
CA GLN A 698 17.12 45.27 67.26
C GLN A 698 18.59 45.20 67.64
N PHE A 699 19.46 45.72 66.79
CA PHE A 699 20.80 46.09 67.21
C PHE A 699 21.07 47.56 66.88
N THR A 700 21.79 48.25 67.75
CA THR A 700 22.14 49.67 67.62
C THR A 700 23.64 49.84 67.51
N SER A 701 24.09 50.72 66.62
CA SER A 701 25.49 51.15 66.53
C SER A 701 25.54 52.66 66.41
N GLY A 702 26.05 53.35 67.43
CA GLY A 702 25.92 54.80 67.56
C GLY A 702 24.46 55.25 67.60
N SER A 703 24.09 56.23 66.77
CA SER A 703 22.70 56.69 66.58
C SER A 703 21.89 55.84 65.60
N ALA A 704 22.54 54.92 64.87
CA ALA A 704 21.89 54.06 63.90
C ALA A 704 21.28 52.83 64.57
N SER A 705 20.08 52.45 64.13
CA SER A 705 19.31 51.39 64.74
C SER A 705 18.73 50.47 63.67
N TYR A 706 19.01 49.17 63.80
CA TYR A 706 18.71 48.16 62.81
C TYR A 706 17.79 47.11 63.41
N GLN A 707 16.56 47.09 62.94
CA GLN A 707 15.57 46.09 63.32
C GLN A 707 15.82 44.80 62.53
N ALA A 708 15.68 43.66 63.20
CA ALA A 708 15.51 42.38 62.57
C ALA A 708 14.28 42.46 61.66
N GLN A 709 14.39 41.89 60.47
CA GLN A 709 13.30 41.91 59.51
C GLN A 709 12.05 41.26 60.13
N GLU A 710 10.91 41.95 60.07
CA GLU A 710 9.63 41.31 60.38
C GLU A 710 9.25 40.34 59.25
N ILE A 711 9.38 39.06 59.56
CA ILE A 711 9.04 37.97 58.65
C ILE A 711 7.75 37.35 59.17
N GLY A 712 6.66 37.43 58.39
CA GLY A 712 5.30 37.19 58.89
C GLY A 712 5.15 35.93 59.74
N SER A 713 5.54 34.78 59.18
CA SER A 713 5.41 33.47 59.84
C SER A 713 6.57 33.10 60.76
N TYR A 714 7.44 34.04 61.13
CA TYR A 714 8.58 33.78 62.00
C TYR A 714 8.66 34.81 63.12
N ALA A 715 8.81 34.31 64.35
CA ALA A 715 9.10 35.13 65.51
C ALA A 715 10.61 35.25 65.71
N PHE A 716 11.11 36.46 65.88
CA PHE A 716 12.51 36.69 66.24
C PHE A 716 12.82 36.01 67.58
N VAL A 717 13.97 35.34 67.67
CA VAL A 717 14.42 34.64 68.87
C VAL A 717 15.64 35.33 69.47
N LYS A 718 16.69 35.51 68.67
CA LYS A 718 18.00 36.01 69.13
C LYS A 718 18.88 36.45 67.96
N TRP A 719 19.99 37.11 68.28
CA TRP A 719 21.04 37.41 67.32
C TRP A 719 22.18 36.39 67.42
N GLN A 720 22.84 36.12 66.29
CA GLN A 720 24.12 35.44 66.20
C GLN A 720 25.17 36.39 65.62
N VAL A 721 26.34 36.47 66.24
CA VAL A 721 27.48 37.22 65.74
C VAL A 721 28.62 36.24 65.47
N ASN A 722 29.17 36.26 64.25
CA ASN A 722 30.22 35.33 63.82
C ASN A 722 29.86 33.86 64.10
N GLY A 723 28.58 33.51 63.93
CA GLY A 723 28.05 32.17 64.17
C GLY A 723 27.81 31.79 65.63
N LYS A 724 28.03 32.70 66.60
CA LYS A 724 27.79 32.46 68.03
C LYS A 724 26.57 33.23 68.54
N ASP A 725 25.77 32.59 69.39
CA ASP A 725 24.60 33.22 69.99
C ASP A 725 24.98 34.41 70.88
N VAL A 726 24.18 35.47 70.81
CA VAL A 726 24.37 36.70 71.58
C VAL A 726 23.17 36.94 72.49
N ALA A 727 23.44 37.20 73.78
CA ALA A 727 22.40 37.48 74.77
C ALA A 727 21.79 38.88 74.57
N PRO A 728 20.50 39.08 74.89
CA PRO A 728 19.89 40.41 74.91
C PRO A 728 20.66 41.37 75.84
N GLY A 729 20.95 42.58 75.38
CA GLY A 729 21.77 43.58 76.08
C GLY A 729 23.26 43.50 75.81
N ALA A 730 23.76 42.48 75.11
CA ALA A 730 25.19 42.32 74.86
C ALA A 730 25.75 43.46 73.98
N THR A 731 26.96 43.89 74.31
CA THR A 731 27.70 44.95 73.61
C THR A 731 28.99 44.36 73.01
N MET A 732 29.29 44.65 71.74
CA MET A 732 30.47 44.15 71.03
C MET A 732 31.12 45.28 70.20
N ALA A 733 32.43 45.28 70.03
CA ALA A 733 33.09 46.25 69.15
C ALA A 733 32.84 45.92 67.67
N VAL A 734 32.53 46.90 66.82
CA VAL A 734 32.32 46.70 65.36
C VAL A 734 33.56 46.04 64.73
N SER A 735 34.76 46.39 65.20
CA SER A 735 36.05 45.79 64.77
C SER A 735 36.10 44.27 64.93
N GLU A 736 35.32 43.67 65.81
CA GLU A 736 35.28 42.22 66.08
C GLU A 736 34.16 41.49 65.32
N ILE A 737 33.21 42.23 64.74
CA ILE A 737 32.04 41.69 64.06
C ILE A 737 32.34 41.50 62.57
N GLN A 738 32.28 40.28 62.05
CA GLN A 738 32.29 40.02 60.60
C GLN A 738 30.89 39.76 60.09
N THR A 739 30.10 38.97 60.81
CA THR A 739 28.73 38.61 60.44
C THR A 739 27.75 38.82 61.58
N ILE A 740 26.53 39.27 61.23
CA ILE A 740 25.37 39.32 62.13
C ILE A 740 24.24 38.52 61.48
N LYS A 741 23.64 37.58 62.20
CA LYS A 741 22.51 36.78 61.73
C LYS A 741 21.34 36.88 62.71
N PRO A 742 20.15 37.34 62.29
CA PRO A 742 18.95 37.18 63.09
C PRO A 742 18.50 35.72 63.07
N VAL A 743 18.24 35.15 64.24
CA VAL A 743 17.70 33.81 64.42
C VAL A 743 16.21 33.93 64.71
N TYR A 744 15.42 33.21 63.94
CA TYR A 744 13.97 33.14 64.12
C TYR A 744 13.52 31.72 64.44
N LYS A 745 12.31 31.61 65.00
CA LYS A 745 11.54 30.38 65.07
C LYS A 745 10.25 30.56 64.27
N VAL A 746 9.74 29.47 63.71
CA VAL A 746 8.43 29.46 63.07
C VAL A 746 7.35 29.88 64.08
N SER A 747 6.45 30.77 63.66
CA SER A 747 5.25 31.13 64.41
C SER A 747 4.29 29.94 64.47
N THR A 748 3.80 29.64 65.67
CA THR A 748 2.77 28.59 65.89
C THR A 748 1.36 29.18 65.99
N GLU A 749 1.17 30.46 65.67
CA GLU A 749 -0.12 31.15 65.78
C GLU A 749 -1.12 30.71 64.70
N LYS A 750 -0.61 30.28 63.54
CA LYS A 750 -1.43 29.85 62.40
C LYS A 750 -1.01 28.45 61.95
N THR A 751 -1.97 27.54 61.93
CA THR A 751 -1.81 26.18 61.40
C THR A 751 -2.40 26.11 59.99
N TYR A 752 -1.79 25.33 59.12
CA TYR A 752 -2.25 25.11 57.76
C TYR A 752 -2.89 23.74 57.62
N ASN A 753 -3.99 23.69 56.85
CA ASN A 753 -4.66 22.47 56.45
C ASN A 753 -4.08 22.01 55.13
N VAL A 754 -3.38 20.87 55.17
CA VAL A 754 -2.87 20.22 53.97
C VAL A 754 -3.50 18.85 53.84
N THR A 755 -4.08 18.57 52.68
CA THR A 755 -4.62 17.25 52.37
C THR A 755 -3.94 16.67 51.15
N LEU A 756 -3.77 15.36 51.09
CA LEU A 756 -3.50 14.61 49.87
C LEU A 756 -4.70 13.71 49.58
N ASP A 757 -5.30 13.87 48.40
CA ASP A 757 -6.49 13.13 47.98
C ASP A 757 -7.66 13.22 48.97
N GLU A 758 -7.83 14.40 49.59
CA GLU A 758 -8.78 14.71 50.69
C GLU A 758 -8.46 14.08 52.05
N THR A 759 -7.34 13.37 52.17
CA THR A 759 -6.85 12.87 53.45
C THR A 759 -5.92 13.89 54.09
N ALA A 760 -6.14 14.26 55.35
CA ALA A 760 -5.28 15.18 56.08
C ALA A 760 -3.84 14.63 56.20
N VAL A 761 -2.86 15.50 56.01
CA VAL A 761 -1.43 15.17 56.10
C VAL A 761 -0.87 15.71 57.41
N GLU A 762 0.04 14.96 58.02
CA GLU A 762 0.77 15.38 59.23
C GLU A 762 2.21 15.80 58.90
N ALA A 763 2.78 16.72 59.69
CA ALA A 763 4.18 17.08 59.57
C ALA A 763 5.08 16.03 60.24
N VAL A 764 6.32 15.88 59.77
CA VAL A 764 7.24 14.81 60.23
C VAL A 764 7.57 14.92 61.74
N ASN A 765 7.63 16.15 62.27
CA ASN A 765 8.10 16.42 63.63
C ASN A 765 7.04 17.11 64.52
N THR A 766 5.84 17.38 64.03
CA THR A 766 4.79 18.12 64.75
C THR A 766 3.39 17.63 64.36
N LYS A 767 2.43 17.66 65.30
CA LYS A 767 1.02 17.31 65.02
C LYS A 767 0.32 18.27 64.06
N ASN A 768 0.74 19.53 64.05
CA ASN A 768 0.17 20.56 63.17
C ASN A 768 1.22 20.96 62.13
N ILE A 769 0.75 21.38 60.95
CA ILE A 769 1.58 21.97 59.91
C ILE A 769 1.61 23.48 60.14
N TYR A 770 2.79 24.02 60.42
CA TYR A 770 3.05 25.46 60.47
C TYR A 770 3.84 25.88 59.23
N TYR A 771 4.13 27.17 59.11
CA TYR A 771 5.03 27.65 58.09
C TYR A 771 6.40 26.96 58.20
N ASP A 772 7.03 26.62 57.08
CA ASP A 772 8.33 25.94 57.04
C ASP A 772 8.36 24.56 57.74
N SER A 773 7.20 23.99 58.08
CA SER A 773 7.12 22.63 58.63
C SER A 773 7.41 21.62 57.54
N LYS A 774 8.36 20.72 57.77
CA LYS A 774 8.67 19.64 56.83
C LYS A 774 7.50 18.65 56.77
N VAL A 775 6.92 18.52 55.59
CA VAL A 775 5.83 17.60 55.29
C VAL A 775 6.32 16.61 54.23
N VAL A 776 6.00 15.34 54.42
CA VAL A 776 6.30 14.28 53.46
C VAL A 776 4.97 13.64 53.06
N VAL A 777 4.69 13.63 51.77
CA VAL A 777 3.50 12.97 51.20
C VAL A 777 3.93 11.92 50.19
N LYS A 778 3.16 10.86 50.09
CA LYS A 778 3.34 9.83 49.07
C LYS A 778 2.07 9.77 48.21
N PRO A 779 2.17 9.97 46.89
CA PRO A 779 1.01 9.90 46.02
C PRO A 779 0.44 8.48 45.96
N ALA A 780 -0.80 8.35 45.49
CA ALA A 780 -1.45 7.06 45.29
C ALA A 780 -0.64 6.17 44.32
N ASP A 781 -0.70 4.86 44.51
CA ASP A 781 0.00 3.91 43.64
C ASP A 781 -0.44 4.07 42.18
N GLY A 782 0.54 4.18 41.27
CA GLY A 782 0.31 4.41 39.84
C GLY A 782 0.17 5.88 39.43
N ALA A 783 0.23 6.83 40.37
CA ALA A 783 0.29 8.24 40.07
C ALA A 783 1.62 8.64 39.41
N VAL A 784 1.57 9.62 38.51
CA VAL A 784 2.75 10.13 37.79
C VAL A 784 3.20 11.52 38.26
N ALA A 785 2.37 12.20 39.04
CA ALA A 785 2.65 13.52 39.60
C ALA A 785 1.73 13.81 40.80
N ILE A 786 2.01 14.90 41.51
CA ILE A 786 1.10 15.52 42.49
C ILE A 786 0.73 16.91 41.97
N ALA A 787 -0.55 17.27 42.05
CA ALA A 787 -1.05 18.59 41.72
C ALA A 787 -1.75 19.24 42.92
N ALA A 788 -1.57 20.55 43.11
CA ALA A 788 -2.31 21.37 44.06
C ALA A 788 -3.53 21.98 43.37
N LYS A 789 -4.69 21.92 44.03
CA LYS A 789 -5.89 22.63 43.61
C LYS A 789 -5.90 24.02 44.22
N ILE A 790 -5.77 25.05 43.38
CA ILE A 790 -5.75 26.46 43.77
C ILE A 790 -6.87 27.18 43.01
N GLY A 791 -7.88 27.65 43.75
CA GLY A 791 -9.12 28.10 43.13
C GLY A 791 -9.78 26.96 42.35
N ASN A 792 -10.07 27.18 41.07
CA ASN A 792 -10.69 26.19 40.19
C ASN A 792 -9.68 25.45 39.29
N ALA A 793 -8.38 25.69 39.44
CA ALA A 793 -7.33 25.12 38.58
C ALA A 793 -6.39 24.19 39.36
N TYR A 794 -5.74 23.29 38.62
CA TYR A 794 -4.73 22.38 39.14
C TYR A 794 -3.34 22.85 38.71
N TYR A 795 -2.39 22.85 39.65
CA TYR A 795 -1.00 23.23 39.41
C TYR A 795 -0.10 22.07 39.82
N VAL A 796 0.78 21.61 38.94
CA VAL A 796 1.73 20.56 39.29
C VAL A 796 2.66 21.04 40.41
N VAL A 797 2.94 20.18 41.39
CA VAL A 797 3.83 20.49 42.52
C VAL A 797 4.94 19.47 42.72
N ASN A 798 4.84 18.30 42.10
CA ASN A 798 5.91 17.32 42.05
C ASN A 798 5.69 16.31 40.92
N TYR A 799 6.78 15.73 40.41
CA TYR A 799 6.77 14.65 39.42
C TYR A 799 7.17 13.32 40.04
N GLY A 800 6.61 12.23 39.50
CA GLY A 800 6.92 10.85 39.90
C GLY A 800 6.02 10.30 41.00
N ALA A 801 6.14 8.98 41.20
CA ALA A 801 5.37 8.20 42.17
C ALA A 801 6.04 8.10 43.56
N GLY A 802 7.21 8.72 43.73
CA GLY A 802 7.98 8.68 44.97
C GLY A 802 7.45 9.62 46.05
N GLU A 803 8.03 9.53 47.25
CA GLU A 803 7.75 10.50 48.31
C GLU A 803 8.15 11.91 47.89
N TYR A 804 7.25 12.86 48.14
CA TYR A 804 7.46 14.28 47.94
C TYR A 804 7.63 14.96 49.29
N THR A 805 8.77 15.62 49.48
CA THR A 805 9.01 16.47 50.64
C THR A 805 8.79 17.92 50.26
N PHE A 806 7.95 18.62 51.01
CA PHE A 806 7.79 20.06 50.90
C PHE A 806 7.73 20.71 52.29
N TYR A 807 7.80 22.03 52.31
CA TYR A 807 7.66 22.81 53.53
C TYR A 807 6.30 23.53 53.53
N GLY A 808 5.62 23.53 54.68
CA GLY A 808 4.30 24.15 54.81
C GLY A 808 4.34 25.64 54.49
N CYS A 809 3.46 26.11 53.60
CA CYS A 809 3.44 27.51 53.14
C CYS A 809 2.03 28.12 53.03
N GLY A 810 1.00 27.39 53.45
CA GLY A 810 -0.40 27.80 53.37
C GLY A 810 -1.33 26.59 53.35
N ASP A 811 -2.64 26.84 53.38
CA ASP A 811 -3.64 25.81 53.13
C ASP A 811 -3.52 25.32 51.68
N VAL A 812 -3.41 24.01 51.46
CA VAL A 812 -3.27 23.44 50.12
C VAL A 812 -3.91 22.05 50.03
N ASN A 813 -4.73 21.86 49.00
CA ASN A 813 -5.31 20.56 48.67
C ASN A 813 -4.49 19.91 47.55
N LEU A 814 -3.71 18.90 47.89
CA LEU A 814 -2.91 18.11 46.98
C LEU A 814 -3.72 16.90 46.47
N TYR A 815 -3.46 16.51 45.23
CA TYR A 815 -4.10 15.39 44.58
C TYR A 815 -3.10 14.58 43.77
N SER A 816 -3.27 13.27 43.79
CA SER A 816 -2.52 12.35 42.94
C SER A 816 -3.00 12.46 41.48
N VAL A 817 -2.06 12.62 40.55
CA VAL A 817 -2.33 12.69 39.11
C VAL A 817 -2.17 11.30 38.51
N MET A 818 -3.26 10.78 37.94
CA MET A 818 -3.34 9.43 37.37
C MET A 818 -3.30 9.47 35.84
N PRO A 819 -2.55 8.58 35.17
CA PRO A 819 -2.63 8.41 33.72
C PRO A 819 -4.02 7.88 33.33
N SER A 820 -4.58 8.38 32.22
CA SER A 820 -5.90 7.97 31.72
C SER A 820 -5.93 8.00 30.20
N GLY A 821 -6.00 6.84 29.54
CA GLY A 821 -6.08 6.72 28.08
C GLY A 821 -5.02 7.53 27.33
N ASN A 822 -5.40 8.73 26.89
CA ASN A 822 -4.57 9.67 26.13
C ASN A 822 -4.15 10.94 26.92
N GLY A 823 -4.33 10.98 28.24
CA GLY A 823 -4.03 12.15 29.07
C GLY A 823 -3.88 11.83 30.56
N TYR A 824 -4.20 12.81 31.40
CA TYR A 824 -4.03 12.73 32.86
C TYR A 824 -5.30 13.20 33.58
N THR A 825 -5.58 12.59 34.72
CA THR A 825 -6.77 12.88 35.52
C THR A 825 -6.44 13.06 37.00
N VAL A 826 -7.26 13.85 37.68
CA VAL A 826 -7.29 13.97 39.14
C VAL A 826 -8.69 13.57 39.60
N LYS A 827 -8.80 12.48 40.38
CA LYS A 827 -10.10 11.92 40.82
C LYS A 827 -11.11 11.70 39.69
N GLY A 828 -10.64 11.34 38.49
CA GLY A 828 -11.46 11.13 37.30
C GLY A 828 -11.77 12.40 36.49
N GLU A 829 -11.44 13.60 36.97
CA GLU A 829 -11.51 14.85 36.21
C GLU A 829 -10.26 15.02 35.33
N SER A 830 -10.42 15.34 34.05
CA SER A 830 -9.30 15.58 33.14
C SER A 830 -8.55 16.88 33.50
N LEU A 831 -7.21 16.81 33.50
CA LEU A 831 -6.38 18.01 33.57
C LEU A 831 -6.50 18.84 32.28
N ASP A 832 -6.36 20.15 32.39
CA ASP A 832 -6.26 21.04 31.24
C ASP A 832 -4.97 20.73 30.43
N ALA A 833 -4.97 21.13 29.16
CA ALA A 833 -3.89 20.79 28.23
C ALA A 833 -2.52 21.31 28.69
N ALA A 834 -2.45 22.51 29.28
CA ALA A 834 -1.19 23.11 29.72
C ALA A 834 -0.61 22.36 30.93
N THR A 835 -1.45 22.01 31.90
CA THR A 835 -1.05 21.22 33.07
C THR A 835 -0.69 19.79 32.67
N ALA A 836 -1.44 19.17 31.77
CA ALA A 836 -1.13 17.85 31.22
C ALA A 836 0.22 17.81 30.49
N GLU A 837 0.55 18.84 29.71
CA GLU A 837 1.85 18.95 29.04
C GLU A 837 3.00 19.10 30.04
N LYS A 838 2.80 19.86 31.13
CA LYS A 838 3.78 19.95 32.22
C LYS A 838 4.06 18.60 32.87
N VAL A 839 3.01 17.79 33.12
CA VAL A 839 3.15 16.41 33.63
C VAL A 839 3.92 15.51 32.66
N LYS A 840 3.57 15.56 31.37
CA LYS A 840 4.18 14.73 30.33
C LYS A 840 5.68 15.02 30.18
N GLU A 841 6.03 16.29 30.07
CA GLU A 841 7.39 16.74 29.74
C GLU A 841 8.22 17.08 31.00
N GLN A 842 7.64 16.92 32.20
CA GLN A 842 8.25 17.27 33.49
C GLN A 842 8.82 18.70 33.54
N LYS A 843 8.12 19.66 32.92
CA LYS A 843 8.57 21.05 32.82
C LYS A 843 8.59 21.72 34.19
N PRO A 844 9.42 22.75 34.40
CA PRO A 844 9.29 23.58 35.58
C PRO A 844 7.88 24.13 35.77
N PHE A 845 7.41 24.09 37.02
CA PHE A 845 6.15 24.68 37.44
C PHE A 845 6.42 25.81 38.42
N VAL A 846 5.46 26.70 38.59
CA VAL A 846 5.45 27.68 39.67
C VAL A 846 4.02 27.98 40.11
N TRP A 847 3.80 28.15 41.41
CA TRP A 847 2.50 28.52 41.96
C TRP A 847 2.67 29.39 43.19
N SER A 848 1.57 29.98 43.64
CA SER A 848 1.51 30.92 44.76
C SER A 848 0.34 30.66 45.70
N VAL A 849 0.56 30.79 47.00
CA VAL A 849 -0.50 30.92 48.02
C VAL A 849 -0.37 32.23 48.77
N LYS A 850 -1.52 32.80 49.16
CA LYS A 850 -1.57 34.08 49.88
C LYS A 850 -1.72 33.88 51.38
N ASP A 851 -1.03 34.74 52.12
CA ASP A 851 -1.31 35.05 53.51
C ASP A 851 -1.53 36.55 53.65
N ASP A 852 -2.71 36.93 54.12
CA ASP A 852 -3.18 38.32 54.20
C ASP A 852 -3.64 38.59 55.63
N ASN A 853 -3.02 39.59 56.28
CA ASN A 853 -3.36 40.02 57.64
C ASN A 853 -4.10 41.37 57.69
N GLY A 854 -4.62 41.86 56.57
CA GLY A 854 -5.33 43.13 56.43
C GLY A 854 -4.44 44.34 56.14
N THR A 855 -3.11 44.23 56.33
CA THR A 855 -2.15 45.32 56.09
C THR A 855 -0.93 44.88 55.26
N LYS A 856 -0.71 43.57 55.13
CA LYS A 856 0.42 42.96 54.44
C LYS A 856 -0.04 41.73 53.70
N LEU A 857 0.30 41.66 52.41
CA LEU A 857 0.05 40.51 51.56
C LEU A 857 1.38 39.78 51.43
N THR A 858 1.45 38.56 51.94
CA THR A 858 2.57 37.66 51.75
C THR A 858 2.18 36.62 50.72
N THR A 859 2.97 36.54 49.65
CA THR A 859 2.82 35.51 48.63
C THR A 859 3.93 34.50 48.80
N TYR A 860 3.58 33.26 49.05
CA TYR A 860 4.52 32.14 49.09
C TYR A 860 4.48 31.43 47.77
N SER A 861 5.65 31.09 47.24
CA SER A 861 5.78 30.49 45.93
C SER A 861 6.82 29.39 45.94
N THR A 862 6.65 28.42 45.04
CA THR A 862 7.58 27.31 44.88
C THR A 862 7.73 26.93 43.41
N PHE A 863 8.81 26.25 43.07
CA PHE A 863 9.08 25.73 41.73
C PHE A 863 9.77 24.37 41.79
N SER A 864 9.80 23.65 40.67
CA SER A 864 10.40 22.31 40.59
C SER A 864 11.92 22.33 40.53
N ASN A 865 12.56 21.28 41.05
CA ASN A 865 13.97 20.97 40.81
C ASN A 865 14.16 20.00 39.64
N GLY A 866 15.22 20.16 38.85
CA GLY A 866 15.58 19.24 37.75
C GLY A 866 15.93 19.92 36.43
N THR A 867 15.55 21.19 36.25
CA THR A 867 15.93 22.03 35.10
C THR A 867 16.76 23.23 35.59
N LYS A 868 17.68 23.74 34.76
CA LYS A 868 18.50 24.90 35.12
C LYS A 868 17.64 26.16 35.19
N ILE A 869 17.25 26.53 36.40
CA ILE A 869 16.53 27.78 36.68
C ILE A 869 17.50 28.95 36.53
N ILE A 870 17.13 29.90 35.67
CA ILE A 870 17.89 31.14 35.43
C ILE A 870 17.43 32.22 36.41
N GLU A 871 16.14 32.27 36.69
CA GLU A 871 15.52 33.29 37.54
C GLU A 871 14.18 32.75 38.07
N ALA A 872 13.86 33.01 39.33
CA ALA A 872 12.51 32.83 39.84
C ALA A 872 12.16 34.05 40.68
N GLY A 873 10.88 34.41 40.78
CA GLY A 873 10.50 35.60 41.52
C GLY A 873 9.01 35.81 41.62
N THR A 874 8.63 36.91 42.26
CA THR A 874 7.23 37.33 42.35
C THR A 874 7.06 38.69 41.69
N MET A 875 6.13 38.77 40.76
CA MET A 875 5.64 40.01 40.20
C MET A 875 4.54 40.59 41.10
N TYR A 876 4.42 41.91 41.11
CA TYR A 876 3.35 42.61 41.79
C TYR A 876 2.83 43.78 40.96
N TYR A 877 1.53 44.02 41.08
CA TYR A 877 0.80 45.04 40.35
C TYR A 877 -0.20 45.72 41.29
N VAL A 878 -0.19 47.06 41.30
CA VAL A 878 -1.08 47.87 42.13
C VAL A 878 -2.11 48.51 41.21
N SER A 879 -3.37 48.08 41.32
CA SER A 879 -4.45 48.49 40.40
C SER A 879 -5.80 48.37 41.08
N GLU A 880 -6.76 49.25 40.75
CA GLU A 880 -8.14 49.16 41.23
C GLU A 880 -8.92 48.00 40.62
N THR A 881 -8.51 47.53 39.45
CA THR A 881 -9.09 46.40 38.72
C THR A 881 -8.13 45.22 38.70
N ALA A 882 -8.68 44.01 38.82
CA ALA A 882 -7.88 42.80 38.70
C ALA A 882 -7.22 42.73 37.32
N PRO A 883 -5.90 42.51 37.25
CA PRO A 883 -5.24 42.36 35.96
C PRO A 883 -5.62 41.00 35.35
N SER A 884 -5.74 40.98 34.03
CA SER A 884 -5.76 39.72 33.27
C SER A 884 -4.39 39.04 33.31
N GLU A 885 -4.34 37.74 33.04
CA GLU A 885 -3.08 37.01 32.89
C GLU A 885 -2.16 37.62 31.82
N GLU A 886 -2.75 38.18 30.77
CA GLU A 886 -2.03 38.85 29.68
C GLU A 886 -1.42 40.19 30.11
N SER A 887 -2.17 40.98 30.88
CA SER A 887 -1.66 42.25 31.42
C SER A 887 -0.64 42.04 32.53
N PHE A 888 -0.67 40.89 33.24
CA PHE A 888 0.19 40.61 34.39
C PHE A 888 1.36 39.66 34.05
N LYS A 889 2.24 40.14 33.17
CA LYS A 889 3.46 39.45 32.74
C LYS A 889 4.69 40.34 32.89
N LEU A 890 5.86 39.72 32.86
CA LEU A 890 7.13 40.39 33.12
C LEU A 890 7.43 41.40 32.01
N GLY A 891 7.75 42.64 32.39
CA GLY A 891 8.08 43.73 31.45
C GLY A 891 6.90 44.56 30.95
N ASN A 892 5.66 44.19 31.28
CA ASN A 892 4.50 45.05 31.01
C ASN A 892 4.54 46.33 31.87
N GLU A 893 3.93 47.40 31.34
CA GLU A 893 3.83 48.68 32.03
C GLU A 893 3.12 48.54 33.39
N GLY A 894 3.70 49.15 34.43
CA GLY A 894 3.18 49.11 35.80
C GLY A 894 3.42 47.79 36.56
N VAL A 895 3.81 46.71 35.88
CA VAL A 895 4.20 45.44 36.52
C VAL A 895 5.61 45.56 37.06
N ARG A 896 5.77 45.26 38.35
CA ARG A 896 7.07 45.25 39.03
C ARG A 896 7.41 43.82 39.44
N SER A 897 8.68 43.49 39.53
CA SER A 897 9.15 42.14 39.90
C SER A 897 10.20 42.20 41.00
N VAL A 898 10.26 41.13 41.78
CA VAL A 898 11.34 40.88 42.75
C VAL A 898 11.84 39.46 42.53
N ALA A 899 13.07 39.35 42.05
CA ALA A 899 13.75 38.06 41.91
C ALA A 899 14.07 37.48 43.29
N ALA A 900 13.91 36.16 43.42
CA ALA A 900 14.32 35.41 44.58
C ALA A 900 15.85 35.40 44.69
N LYS A 901 16.39 35.65 45.88
CA LYS A 901 17.85 35.76 46.12
C LYS A 901 18.62 34.45 45.86
N ASN A 902 17.95 33.29 45.90
CA ASN A 902 18.54 31.98 45.63
C ASN A 902 17.52 31.03 44.98
N PRO A 903 17.40 31.02 43.64
CA PRO A 903 16.52 30.08 42.93
C PRO A 903 17.03 28.63 42.92
N ASN A 904 18.13 28.30 43.61
CA ASN A 904 18.70 26.94 43.66
C ASN A 904 18.86 26.40 45.11
N ALA A 905 18.11 26.95 46.07
CA ALA A 905 18.19 26.51 47.48
C ALA A 905 17.38 25.23 47.73
N GLU A 906 17.80 24.45 48.73
CA GLU A 906 17.27 23.12 49.11
C GLU A 906 15.74 23.03 49.29
N SER A 907 15.04 24.15 49.46
CA SER A 907 13.58 24.18 49.65
C SER A 907 12.77 24.57 48.40
N SER A 908 13.37 25.07 47.32
CA SER A 908 12.70 25.63 46.11
C SER A 908 11.56 26.61 46.39
N GLN A 909 11.49 27.16 47.61
CA GLN A 909 10.43 28.03 48.11
C GLN A 909 10.95 29.44 48.32
N TYR A 910 10.13 30.43 48.00
CA TYR A 910 10.40 31.84 48.25
C TYR A 910 9.12 32.58 48.61
N TRP A 911 9.26 33.78 49.18
CA TRP A 911 8.12 34.60 49.54
C TRP A 911 8.36 36.07 49.23
N LEU A 912 7.27 36.78 48.95
CA LEU A 912 7.26 38.24 48.82
C LEU A 912 6.17 38.81 49.73
N GLY A 913 6.58 39.59 50.73
CA GLY A 913 5.68 40.33 51.61
C GLY A 913 5.63 41.79 51.20
N ILE A 914 4.42 42.30 50.94
CA ILE A 914 4.19 43.69 50.55
C ILE A 914 3.19 44.29 51.53
N THR A 915 3.62 45.34 52.23
CA THR A 915 2.72 46.16 53.04
C THR A 915 1.86 47.02 52.12
N TYR A 916 0.55 46.98 52.31
CA TYR A 916 -0.41 47.76 51.54
C TYR A 916 -1.35 48.50 52.50
N GLY A 917 -1.66 49.76 52.18
CA GLY A 917 -2.67 50.54 52.91
C GLY A 917 -4.08 50.20 52.43
N SER A 918 -4.79 51.19 51.89
CA SER A 918 -6.10 50.97 51.24
C SER A 918 -6.02 50.46 49.78
N LYS A 919 -4.81 50.18 49.27
CA LYS A 919 -4.59 49.87 47.86
C LYS A 919 -4.85 48.40 47.56
N LYS A 920 -5.47 48.11 46.42
CA LYS A 920 -5.56 46.75 45.87
C LYS A 920 -4.23 46.35 45.26
N LEU A 921 -3.78 45.15 45.63
CA LEU A 921 -2.48 44.60 45.28
C LEU A 921 -2.66 43.18 44.77
N TYR A 922 -2.04 42.92 43.62
CA TYR A 922 -2.00 41.63 42.97
C TYR A 922 -0.56 41.15 42.89
N THR A 923 -0.34 39.86 43.10
CA THR A 923 0.97 39.21 42.98
C THR A 923 0.86 37.96 42.13
N ARG A 924 1.95 37.61 41.43
CA ARG A 924 2.03 36.43 40.57
C ARG A 924 3.46 35.91 40.56
N ALA A 925 3.64 34.63 40.85
CA ALA A 925 4.96 34.01 40.75
C ALA A 925 5.34 33.74 39.29
N TYR A 926 6.65 33.73 39.03
CA TYR A 926 7.20 33.33 37.74
C TYR A 926 8.49 32.54 37.93
N VAL A 927 8.81 31.71 36.94
CA VAL A 927 10.07 31.00 36.85
C VAL A 927 10.58 31.06 35.40
N LYS A 928 11.86 31.38 35.24
CA LYS A 928 12.60 31.35 33.98
C LYS A 928 13.63 30.24 34.03
N TYR A 929 13.72 29.46 32.97
CA TYR A 929 14.61 28.31 32.90
C TYR A 929 15.14 28.09 31.48
N GLU A 930 16.29 27.41 31.38
CA GLU A 930 16.80 26.94 30.09
C GLU A 930 16.16 25.59 29.76
N ALA A 931 15.56 25.48 28.58
CA ALA A 931 15.10 24.22 28.04
C ALA A 931 15.93 23.87 26.80
N THR A 932 16.47 22.65 26.75
CA THR A 932 17.09 22.13 25.55
C THR A 932 16.12 21.17 24.89
N VAL A 933 15.55 21.60 23.76
CA VAL A 933 14.66 20.77 22.95
C VAL A 933 15.47 20.30 21.73
N ASN A 934 15.83 19.01 21.74
CA ASN A 934 16.65 18.31 20.72
C ASN A 934 17.83 19.14 20.18
N GLY A 935 18.70 19.64 21.07
CA GLY A 935 19.94 20.32 20.71
C GLY A 935 19.83 21.83 20.46
N THR A 936 18.65 22.42 20.65
CA THR A 936 18.47 23.88 20.71
C THR A 936 18.10 24.30 22.13
N THR A 937 18.91 25.18 22.72
CA THR A 937 18.64 25.75 24.05
C THR A 937 17.87 27.06 23.90
N VAL A 938 16.71 27.13 24.55
CA VAL A 938 15.84 28.32 24.59
C VAL A 938 15.63 28.78 26.02
N GLN A 939 15.27 30.05 26.19
CA GLN A 939 14.85 30.58 27.48
C GLN A 939 13.33 30.53 27.57
N VAL A 940 12.82 29.85 28.58
CA VAL A 940 11.39 29.63 28.79
C VAL A 940 10.97 30.40 30.04
N ILE A 941 9.76 30.97 30.03
CA ILE A 941 9.12 31.53 31.22
C ILE A 941 7.80 30.82 31.49
N ASP A 942 7.54 30.50 32.75
CA ASP A 942 6.25 30.01 33.22
C ASP A 942 5.74 30.91 34.35
N TYR A 943 4.43 31.04 34.45
CA TYR A 943 3.76 31.90 35.42
C TYR A 943 2.77 31.12 36.27
N GLY A 944 2.74 31.45 37.55
CA GLY A 944 1.82 30.87 38.50
C GLY A 944 0.46 31.55 38.50
N ASN A 945 -0.39 31.12 39.43
CA ASN A 945 -1.66 31.77 39.70
C ASN A 945 -1.48 33.20 40.22
N ILE A 946 -2.48 34.04 39.95
CA ILE A 946 -2.58 35.39 40.50
C ILE A 946 -3.22 35.31 41.89
N VAL A 947 -2.61 35.95 42.88
CA VAL A 947 -3.21 36.14 44.20
C VAL A 947 -3.35 37.64 44.50
N SER A 948 -4.28 37.99 45.40
CA SER A 948 -4.53 39.39 45.75
C SER A 948 -5.02 39.56 47.18
N ASN A 949 -4.91 40.80 47.67
CA ASN A 949 -5.52 41.25 48.93
C ASN A 949 -7.01 41.63 48.79
N ALA A 950 -7.58 41.53 47.58
CA ALA A 950 -9.00 41.70 47.40
C ALA A 950 -9.73 40.50 48.02
N LYS A 951 -10.79 40.79 48.78
CA LYS A 951 -11.64 39.78 49.43
C LYS A 951 -12.50 39.04 48.43
#